data_AF-A0A4S2BNH4-F1
#
_entry.id   AF-A0A4S2BNH4-F1
#
_cell.length_a   1.000
_cell.length_b   1.000
_cell.length_c   1.000
_cell.angle_alpha   90.00
_cell.angle_beta   90.00
_cell.angle_gamma   90.00
#
_symmetry.space_group_name_H-M   'P 1'
#
loop_
_entity.id
_entity.type
_entity.pdbx_description
1 polymer ?
#
loop_
_entity_poly.entity_id
_entity_poly.type
_entity_poly.pdbx_seq_one_letter_code
_entity_poly.pdbx_strand_id
1 'polypeptide(L)'
;MKLNKKMVMISAAALMMVAPALTTSQNLTITVQAADVETESNQLQINITKSYVYNNKGTRTTYKGQSTLKYGSHVDYLGKISDYNGKNKYYIKDNKGYKKFASYKNIKGKAYFQIGKNAYVRVVNVGQVNGHPLYAKYMNVTVSPKNLPQKRGQYVYDSDNNIIKGVYFKPNQKLTIDGQKYVINGNHVNIIYRVKGTNHYVYRKDLKTRVNQRLEDLSGVTHIRFNSDTKIYTGNGELKTKTPNTSTRIDFNKGQSAEVDRLLYLWVPSENKAELFYRLKSSYSQTGSTYSPSDDAGFVKASDVDYDYGPQMVDPENTASEAEADKAIATSTDKSELNSLVSEDVLNTNLYKLSATNQQWNYAGALQNAKEVNDSKTATINVVKQATWELEQAKKALTGEKVKVDNLGWIDYSTASKIVSVAKQAYPDTQTTSYSLSMVNHNTVLRMKEYALEKGQGNIGHVKAVKELNINDFVTVTDPNPTEKSGYQSSLSEKNLADNATLKKYADLIDYNELTTNLVAKTDTPIYTNSYKNNYANVSKGNVKLTRTSQIIKKGNNIGYNVGPIVKVNGQYYAMVRGKKRYFYVRADAIGRENFTKNAAYKKYNKMITDAMKDNYRGNIKVTAKQNTVTYERNSYGELSTKTRPFKKGQSYNLTDAHVMKLNGEWYFIMDYPTYSGTTYLANTVELSKQD
;
A
#
# COMPACT_ATOMS: atom_id res chain seq x y z
N MET A 1 -7.13 -15.34 9.47
CA MET A 1 -7.64 -16.50 10.23
C MET A 1 -7.71 -16.09 11.70
N LYS A 2 -8.81 -16.37 12.42
CA LYS A 2 -9.06 -15.89 13.79
C LYS A 2 -8.02 -16.50 14.75
N LEU A 3 -7.23 -15.66 15.41
CA LEU A 3 -6.28 -16.08 16.45
C LEU A 3 -7.05 -16.41 17.74
N ASN A 4 -7.05 -17.68 18.11
CA ASN A 4 -7.40 -18.13 19.46
C ASN A 4 -6.30 -17.67 20.41
N LYS A 5 -6.65 -16.79 21.35
CA LYS A 5 -5.84 -16.52 22.54
C LYS A 5 -5.85 -17.77 23.42
N LYS A 6 -4.76 -18.53 23.42
CA LYS A 6 -4.42 -19.41 24.54
C LYS A 6 -3.08 -18.95 25.11
N MET A 7 -3.13 -18.55 26.38
CA MET A 7 -2.00 -18.31 27.25
C MET A 7 -1.04 -19.50 27.20
N VAL A 8 0.24 -19.22 27.07
CA VAL A 8 1.30 -20.12 27.53
C VAL A 8 1.76 -19.55 28.87
N MET A 9 1.14 -20.07 29.94
CA MET A 9 1.73 -20.09 31.27
C MET A 9 2.81 -21.18 31.23
N ILE A 10 4.09 -20.82 31.40
CA ILE A 10 5.11 -21.76 31.86
C ILE A 10 5.53 -21.32 33.25
N SER A 11 4.94 -22.01 34.21
CA SER A 11 5.29 -22.10 35.61
C SER A 11 6.74 -22.56 35.80
N ALA A 12 7.54 -21.77 36.49
CA ALA A 12 8.74 -22.24 37.18
C ALA A 12 8.44 -22.31 38.68
N ALA A 13 7.88 -23.45 39.10
CA ALA A 13 7.80 -23.85 40.50
C ALA A 13 8.84 -24.94 40.73
N ALA A 14 9.95 -24.61 41.41
CA ALA A 14 10.72 -25.51 42.26
C ALA A 14 11.94 -24.77 42.85
N LEU A 15 11.79 -24.30 44.09
CA LEU A 15 12.76 -24.48 45.20
C LEU A 15 12.16 -23.83 46.46
N MET A 16 11.47 -24.66 47.25
CA MET A 16 11.19 -24.41 48.66
C MET A 16 12.25 -25.11 49.53
N MET A 17 12.38 -24.61 50.77
CA MET A 17 13.31 -24.97 51.86
C MET A 17 14.53 -24.03 51.88
N VAL A 18 14.70 -23.11 52.83
CA VAL A 18 14.56 -23.22 54.30
C VAL A 18 14.19 -21.84 54.88
N ALA A 19 13.20 -21.78 55.79
CA ALA A 19 12.97 -20.64 56.68
C ALA A 19 13.85 -20.79 57.94
N PRO A 20 14.19 -19.68 58.62
CA PRO A 20 13.50 -19.44 59.89
C PRO A 20 12.91 -18.03 60.03
N ALA A 21 11.84 -17.99 60.81
CA ALA A 21 11.06 -16.83 61.20
C ALA A 21 11.86 -15.80 62.04
N LEU A 22 11.46 -14.53 61.95
CA LEU A 22 11.06 -13.68 63.09
C LEU A 22 10.66 -12.26 62.62
N THR A 23 9.38 -11.95 62.83
CA THR A 23 8.78 -10.68 63.29
C THR A 23 9.46 -9.34 62.93
N THR A 24 8.73 -8.47 62.22
CA THR A 24 8.05 -7.30 62.82
C THR A 24 7.34 -6.48 61.74
N SER A 25 6.14 -6.05 62.08
CA SER A 25 5.27 -5.14 61.38
C SER A 25 5.91 -3.78 61.07
N GLN A 26 5.93 -3.36 59.81
CA GLN A 26 5.88 -1.95 59.44
C GLN A 26 4.99 -1.74 58.22
N ASN A 27 3.88 -1.04 58.46
CA ASN A 27 3.10 -0.38 57.43
C ASN A 27 4.02 0.61 56.69
N LEU A 28 4.45 0.26 55.48
CA LEU A 28 4.98 1.25 54.54
C LEU A 28 3.84 1.71 53.65
N THR A 29 3.08 2.66 54.18
CA THR A 29 2.27 3.57 53.37
C THR A 29 3.25 4.39 52.54
N ILE A 30 3.62 3.91 51.35
CA ILE A 30 4.32 4.73 50.37
C ILE A 30 3.26 5.70 49.83
N THR A 31 3.13 6.85 50.49
CA THR A 31 2.52 8.02 49.89
C THR A 31 3.41 8.42 48.72
N VAL A 32 3.06 7.94 47.52
CA VAL A 32 3.54 8.52 46.27
C VAL A 32 3.02 9.95 46.26
N GLN A 33 3.91 10.90 46.56
CA GLN A 33 3.64 12.31 46.42
C GLN A 33 3.29 12.55 44.95
N ALA A 34 2.02 12.86 44.70
CA ALA A 34 1.54 13.20 43.38
C ALA A 34 2.39 14.34 42.84
N ALA A 35 3.01 14.12 41.68
CA ALA A 35 3.67 15.15 40.90
C ALA A 35 2.72 16.35 40.70
N ASP A 36 3.31 17.55 40.73
CA ASP A 36 2.63 18.84 40.72
C ASP A 36 1.38 18.88 39.83
N VAL A 37 0.25 19.20 40.45
CA VAL A 37 -1.00 19.50 39.75
C VAL A 37 -0.77 20.81 39.00
N GLU A 38 -0.37 20.72 37.73
CA GLU A 38 -0.55 21.83 36.79
C GLU A 38 -2.00 22.28 36.91
N THR A 39 -2.18 23.57 37.18
CA THR A 39 -3.49 24.18 37.40
C THR A 39 -4.32 24.02 36.13
N GLU A 40 -5.18 23.00 36.09
CA GLU A 40 -6.11 22.80 34.99
C GLU A 40 -6.89 24.10 34.78
N SER A 41 -6.70 24.74 33.63
CA SER A 41 -7.48 25.93 33.28
C SER A 41 -8.97 25.58 33.35
N ASN A 42 -9.74 26.11 34.29
CA ASN A 42 -11.18 25.78 34.42
C ASN A 42 -12.01 26.46 33.33
N GLN A 43 -11.78 26.11 32.06
CA GLN A 43 -12.28 26.83 30.90
C GLN A 43 -12.72 25.91 29.75
N LEU A 44 -13.72 26.35 29.00
CA LEU A 44 -14.18 25.76 27.76
C LEU A 44 -13.81 26.66 26.58
N GLN A 45 -13.31 26.08 25.50
CA GLN A 45 -13.12 26.78 24.24
C GLN A 45 -14.29 26.52 23.27
N ILE A 46 -14.92 27.59 22.79
CA ILE A 46 -16.03 27.51 21.83
C ILE A 46 -15.50 27.27 20.41
N ASN A 47 -16.00 26.22 19.74
CA ASN A 47 -15.54 25.79 18.41
C ASN A 47 -16.61 25.95 17.31
N ILE A 48 -17.53 26.89 17.51
CA ILE A 48 -18.57 27.25 16.54
C ILE A 48 -18.69 28.77 16.44
N THR A 49 -19.04 29.28 15.26
CA THR A 49 -19.16 30.72 14.99
C THR A 49 -20.13 31.44 15.91
N LYS A 50 -21.23 30.79 16.31
CA LYS A 50 -22.24 31.34 17.22
C LYS A 50 -22.85 30.23 18.09
N SER A 51 -22.59 30.28 19.39
CA SER A 51 -23.16 29.37 20.39
C SER A 51 -24.11 30.12 21.32
N TYR A 52 -25.35 29.66 21.48
CA TYR A 52 -26.30 30.26 22.44
C TYR A 52 -26.06 29.75 23.86
N VAL A 53 -26.39 30.60 24.85
CA VAL A 53 -26.40 30.25 26.28
C VAL A 53 -27.82 29.85 26.69
N TYR A 54 -27.93 28.83 27.55
CA TYR A 54 -29.19 28.24 27.99
C TYR A 54 -29.27 28.18 29.52
N ASN A 55 -30.48 28.21 30.07
CA ASN A 55 -30.73 27.93 31.48
C ASN A 55 -30.99 26.43 31.72
N ASN A 56 -31.20 26.05 32.99
CA ASN A 56 -31.47 24.67 33.40
C ASN A 56 -32.77 24.06 32.82
N LYS A 57 -33.69 24.87 32.30
CA LYS A 57 -34.92 24.46 31.59
C LYS A 57 -34.72 24.31 30.08
N GLY A 58 -33.53 24.64 29.57
CA GLY A 58 -33.18 24.61 28.15
C GLY A 58 -33.68 25.83 27.35
N THR A 59 -34.05 26.91 28.03
CA THR A 59 -34.44 28.19 27.40
C THR A 59 -33.24 29.11 27.27
N ARG A 60 -33.21 29.98 26.26
CA ARG A 60 -32.10 30.93 26.06
C ARG A 60 -31.98 31.88 27.27
N THR A 61 -30.75 32.17 27.67
CA THR A 61 -30.40 33.09 28.77
C THR A 61 -29.10 33.83 28.43
N THR A 62 -28.56 34.57 29.38
CA THR A 62 -27.27 35.27 29.27
C THR A 62 -26.23 34.71 30.23
N TYR A 63 -24.95 34.77 29.84
CA TYR A 63 -23.79 34.54 30.69
C TYR A 63 -22.90 35.78 30.62
N LYS A 64 -22.58 36.40 31.77
CA LYS A 64 -21.82 37.66 31.86
C LYS A 64 -22.34 38.73 30.88
N GLY A 65 -23.68 38.89 30.81
CA GLY A 65 -24.37 39.83 29.92
C GLY A 65 -24.51 39.39 28.45
N GLN A 66 -23.92 38.26 28.04
CA GLN A 66 -23.94 37.80 26.64
C GLN A 66 -24.91 36.63 26.43
N SER A 67 -25.79 36.74 25.43
CA SER A 67 -26.71 35.65 25.03
C SER A 67 -26.07 34.64 24.07
N THR A 68 -24.93 35.01 23.48
CA THR A 68 -24.17 34.15 22.55
C THR A 68 -22.67 34.29 22.71
N LEU A 69 -21.96 33.18 22.51
CA LEU A 69 -20.51 33.05 22.53
C LEU A 69 -19.97 32.85 21.10
N LYS A 70 -18.80 33.43 20.81
CA LYS A 70 -18.17 33.41 19.49
C LYS A 70 -17.14 32.28 19.38
N TYR A 71 -16.75 31.93 18.16
CA TYR A 71 -15.65 30.99 17.93
C TYR A 71 -14.36 31.47 18.62
N GLY A 72 -13.63 30.56 19.25
CA GLY A 72 -12.37 30.83 19.95
C GLY A 72 -12.51 31.45 21.34
N SER A 73 -13.72 31.86 21.77
CA SER A 73 -13.91 32.43 23.11
C SER A 73 -13.71 31.36 24.19
N HIS A 74 -13.08 31.76 25.29
CA HIS A 74 -12.95 30.95 26.50
C HIS A 74 -14.01 31.36 27.52
N VAL A 75 -14.68 30.38 28.14
CA VAL A 75 -15.70 30.60 29.19
C VAL A 75 -15.46 29.66 30.36
N ASP A 76 -15.94 30.04 31.55
CA ASP A 76 -15.77 29.25 32.76
C ASP A 76 -16.33 27.83 32.59
N TYR A 77 -15.63 26.83 33.13
CA TYR A 77 -16.10 25.46 33.26
C TYR A 77 -16.33 25.14 34.74
N LEU A 78 -17.59 24.90 35.13
CA LEU A 78 -17.98 24.59 36.51
C LEU A 78 -18.19 23.08 36.75
N GLY A 79 -17.80 22.23 35.79
CA GLY A 79 -17.92 20.78 35.92
C GLY A 79 -16.69 20.16 36.60
N LYS A 80 -16.81 18.89 36.97
CA LYS A 80 -15.70 18.08 37.51
C LYS A 80 -15.07 17.22 36.40
N ILE A 81 -13.77 16.98 36.52
CA ILE A 81 -13.04 15.96 35.75
C ILE A 81 -12.91 14.69 36.62
N SER A 82 -13.12 13.53 36.02
CA SER A 82 -13.04 12.21 36.68
C SER A 82 -12.64 11.13 35.68
N ASP A 83 -12.37 9.91 36.12
CA ASP A 83 -12.04 8.82 35.20
C ASP A 83 -13.19 8.44 34.27
N TYR A 84 -12.84 8.14 33.02
CA TYR A 84 -13.82 7.80 32.00
C TYR A 84 -14.28 6.34 32.11
N ASN A 85 -15.52 6.14 32.56
CA ASN A 85 -16.14 4.82 32.75
C ASN A 85 -16.60 4.11 31.45
N GLY A 86 -16.26 4.62 30.26
CA GLY A 86 -16.69 4.04 28.99
C GLY A 86 -18.15 4.29 28.58
N LYS A 87 -19.03 4.81 29.44
CA LYS A 87 -20.46 4.99 29.13
C LYS A 87 -20.77 6.35 28.53
N ASN A 88 -20.05 7.39 28.93
CA ASN A 88 -20.33 8.76 28.49
C ASN A 88 -19.97 8.97 27.01
N LYS A 89 -20.78 9.77 26.29
CA LYS A 89 -20.57 10.01 24.85
C LYS A 89 -19.33 10.87 24.59
N TYR A 90 -19.11 11.85 25.45
CA TYR A 90 -18.02 12.83 25.35
C TYR A 90 -16.99 12.59 26.44
N TYR A 91 -15.73 12.79 26.08
CA TYR A 91 -14.57 12.64 26.96
C TYR A 91 -13.44 13.56 26.49
N ILE A 92 -12.46 13.78 27.34
CA ILE A 92 -11.18 14.37 26.98
C ILE A 92 -10.08 13.33 27.17
N LYS A 93 -8.89 13.61 26.65
CA LYS A 93 -7.67 12.88 26.98
C LYS A 93 -6.75 13.83 27.76
N ASP A 94 -6.22 13.39 28.90
CA ASP A 94 -5.21 14.15 29.62
C ASP A 94 -3.86 14.17 28.87
N ASN A 95 -2.84 14.83 29.42
CA ASN A 95 -1.50 14.90 28.81
C ASN A 95 -0.86 13.52 28.61
N LYS A 96 -1.26 12.50 29.38
CA LYS A 96 -0.79 11.12 29.24
C LYS A 96 -1.68 10.28 28.30
N GLY A 97 -2.73 10.89 27.75
CA GLY A 97 -3.67 10.28 26.82
C GLY A 97 -4.84 9.57 27.48
N TYR A 98 -4.90 9.48 28.83
CA TYR A 98 -5.95 8.75 29.51
C TYR A 98 -7.28 9.44 29.30
N LYS A 99 -8.30 8.63 29.00
CA LYS A 99 -9.65 9.15 28.83
C LYS A 99 -10.18 9.65 30.17
N LYS A 100 -10.55 10.92 30.23
CA LYS A 100 -11.20 11.54 31.37
C LYS A 100 -12.61 11.99 31.00
N PHE A 101 -13.53 11.86 31.94
CA PHE A 101 -14.88 12.35 31.83
C PHE A 101 -14.98 13.79 32.34
N ALA A 102 -15.21 14.72 31.41
CA ALA A 102 -15.67 16.06 31.73
C ALA A 102 -17.18 16.06 31.97
N SER A 103 -17.60 16.27 33.22
CA SER A 103 -19.00 16.20 33.62
C SER A 103 -19.88 17.19 32.84
N TYR A 104 -21.02 16.71 32.34
CA TYR A 104 -22.03 17.52 31.66
C TYR A 104 -23.43 17.13 32.13
N LYS A 105 -24.39 18.04 31.98
CA LYS A 105 -25.81 17.81 32.30
C LYS A 105 -26.61 17.55 31.03
N ASN A 106 -27.52 16.58 31.10
CA ASN A 106 -28.51 16.40 30.05
C ASN A 106 -29.74 17.26 30.34
N ILE A 107 -30.10 18.14 29.41
CA ILE A 107 -31.30 19.00 29.48
C ILE A 107 -32.10 18.72 28.20
N LYS A 108 -33.32 18.19 28.33
CA LYS A 108 -34.19 17.82 27.19
C LYS A 108 -33.47 16.97 26.13
N GLY A 109 -32.75 15.92 26.59
CA GLY A 109 -32.04 14.98 25.72
C GLY A 109 -30.76 15.50 25.03
N LYS A 110 -30.28 16.70 25.39
CA LYS A 110 -29.04 17.29 24.86
C LYS A 110 -28.04 17.51 26.00
N ALA A 111 -26.76 17.29 25.71
CA ALA A 111 -25.68 17.48 26.67
C ALA A 111 -25.22 18.94 26.74
N TYR A 112 -25.02 19.46 27.95
CA TYR A 112 -24.59 20.83 28.24
C TYR A 112 -23.51 20.88 29.33
N PHE A 113 -22.50 21.74 29.13
CA PHE A 113 -21.59 22.13 30.20
C PHE A 113 -22.14 23.33 30.96
N GLN A 114 -21.93 23.34 32.28
CA GLN A 114 -22.27 24.46 33.15
C GLN A 114 -21.16 25.50 33.11
N ILE A 115 -21.53 26.74 32.81
CA ILE A 115 -20.59 27.87 32.68
C ILE A 115 -20.85 28.99 33.69
N GLY A 116 -22.00 28.96 34.38
CA GLY A 116 -22.34 29.93 35.41
C GLY A 116 -23.55 29.49 36.23
N LYS A 117 -24.00 30.35 37.16
CA LYS A 117 -25.26 30.14 37.89
C LYS A 117 -26.42 30.12 36.90
N ASN A 118 -27.07 28.97 36.74
CA ASN A 118 -28.16 28.76 35.78
C ASN A 118 -27.80 29.13 34.32
N ALA A 119 -26.53 28.97 33.93
CA ALA A 119 -26.02 29.24 32.59
C ALA A 119 -25.26 28.04 32.03
N TYR A 120 -25.61 27.63 30.82
CA TYR A 120 -25.16 26.39 30.19
C TYR A 120 -24.87 26.59 28.71
N VAL A 121 -23.88 25.86 28.19
CA VAL A 121 -23.54 25.81 26.77
C VAL A 121 -23.62 24.39 26.25
N ARG A 122 -24.09 24.19 25.01
CA ARG A 122 -24.19 22.84 24.41
C ARG A 122 -22.79 22.24 24.22
N VAL A 123 -22.61 21.00 24.65
CA VAL A 123 -21.33 20.26 24.50
C VAL A 123 -20.87 20.21 23.04
N VAL A 124 -21.80 20.05 22.08
CA VAL A 124 -21.47 20.01 20.64
C VAL A 124 -20.89 21.32 20.07
N ASN A 125 -20.99 22.42 20.82
CA ASN A 125 -20.44 23.72 20.44
C ASN A 125 -19.05 23.98 21.04
N VAL A 126 -18.56 23.07 21.89
CA VAL A 126 -17.26 23.15 22.56
C VAL A 126 -16.24 22.29 21.82
N GLY A 127 -15.03 22.82 21.63
CA GLY A 127 -13.91 22.11 21.02
C GLY A 127 -12.88 21.61 22.01
N GLN A 128 -12.72 22.30 23.14
CA GLN A 128 -11.75 21.94 24.19
C GLN A 128 -12.33 22.17 25.58
N VAL A 129 -11.90 21.36 26.54
CA VAL A 129 -12.14 21.53 27.98
C VAL A 129 -10.78 21.54 28.66
N ASN A 130 -10.50 22.56 29.43
CA ASN A 130 -9.24 22.76 30.16
C ASN A 130 -8.00 22.63 29.24
N GLY A 131 -8.07 23.16 28.02
CA GLY A 131 -7.00 23.05 27.01
C GLY A 131 -6.97 21.73 26.23
N HIS A 132 -7.65 20.68 26.70
CA HIS A 132 -7.68 19.38 26.03
C HIS A 132 -8.78 19.29 24.97
N PRO A 133 -8.51 18.73 23.77
CA PRO A 133 -9.54 18.48 22.78
C PRO A 133 -10.69 17.62 23.30
N LEU A 134 -11.92 18.03 22.98
CA LEU A 134 -13.12 17.28 23.31
C LEU A 134 -13.37 16.20 22.26
N TYR A 135 -13.40 14.94 22.72
CA TYR A 135 -13.69 13.76 21.91
C TYR A 135 -15.17 13.36 22.02
N ALA A 136 -15.68 12.73 20.96
CA ALA A 136 -16.96 12.05 20.94
C ALA A 136 -16.80 10.59 20.48
N LYS A 137 -17.46 9.65 21.16
CA LYS A 137 -17.48 8.24 20.72
C LYS A 137 -18.06 8.05 19.32
N TYR A 138 -19.03 8.89 18.97
CA TYR A 138 -19.63 8.91 17.64
C TYR A 138 -20.38 10.22 17.40
N MET A 139 -20.57 10.54 16.12
CA MET A 139 -21.29 11.70 15.64
C MET A 139 -22.25 11.32 14.53
N ASN A 140 -23.41 12.00 14.47
CA ASN A 140 -24.31 11.88 13.34
C ASN A 140 -24.01 13.01 12.35
N VAL A 141 -23.74 12.66 11.10
CA VAL A 141 -23.38 13.60 10.03
C VAL A 141 -24.26 13.41 8.81
N THR A 142 -24.27 14.39 7.92
CA THR A 142 -25.04 14.37 6.68
C THR A 142 -24.12 14.64 5.51
N VAL A 143 -24.24 13.82 4.47
CA VAL A 143 -23.42 13.90 3.26
C VAL A 143 -23.78 15.15 2.45
N SER A 144 -22.76 15.89 2.02
CA SER A 144 -22.89 17.10 1.22
C SER A 144 -23.44 16.79 -0.17
N PRO A 145 -24.41 17.58 -0.67
CA PRO A 145 -24.82 17.52 -2.07
C PRO A 145 -23.81 18.20 -3.01
N LYS A 146 -22.90 19.03 -2.48
CA LYS A 146 -21.87 19.74 -3.25
C LYS A 146 -20.64 18.83 -3.39
N ASN A 147 -20.23 18.58 -4.65
CA ASN A 147 -18.84 18.45 -5.13
C ASN A 147 -18.64 17.54 -6.36
N LEU A 148 -19.68 17.01 -7.01
CA LEU A 148 -19.47 16.25 -8.26
C LEU A 148 -20.58 16.50 -9.30
N PRO A 149 -20.26 16.54 -10.61
CA PRO A 149 -21.25 16.55 -11.70
C PRO A 149 -22.02 15.23 -11.85
N GLN A 150 -21.89 14.29 -10.90
CA GLN A 150 -22.50 12.96 -11.01
C GLN A 150 -23.75 12.85 -10.13
N LYS A 151 -24.89 12.52 -10.75
CA LYS A 151 -26.14 12.08 -10.11
C LYS A 151 -25.99 10.83 -9.18
N ARG A 152 -24.78 10.34 -8.92
CA ARG A 152 -24.47 9.05 -8.27
C ARG A 152 -24.05 9.12 -6.79
N GLY A 153 -23.74 10.29 -6.24
CA GLY A 153 -23.32 10.45 -4.83
C GLY A 153 -21.81 10.63 -4.63
N GLN A 154 -21.38 10.67 -3.37
CA GLN A 154 -19.97 10.83 -2.97
C GLN A 154 -19.25 9.47 -2.95
N TYR A 155 -17.97 9.46 -3.31
CA TYR A 155 -17.16 8.23 -3.26
C TYR A 155 -17.00 7.71 -1.83
N VAL A 156 -16.94 6.39 -1.72
CA VAL A 156 -16.61 5.69 -0.48
C VAL A 156 -15.17 5.21 -0.56
N TYR A 157 -14.45 5.35 0.55
CA TYR A 157 -13.04 5.00 0.65
C TYR A 157 -12.83 3.84 1.63
N ASP A 158 -11.77 3.06 1.43
CA ASP A 158 -11.27 2.11 2.42
C ASP A 158 -10.31 2.78 3.42
N SER A 159 -9.71 1.99 4.32
CA SER A 159 -8.76 2.47 5.32
C SER A 159 -7.47 3.04 4.73
N ASP A 160 -7.14 2.66 3.50
CA ASP A 160 -5.92 3.05 2.80
C ASP A 160 -6.18 4.19 1.80
N ASN A 161 -7.35 4.81 1.93
CA ASN A 161 -7.80 5.93 1.11
C ASN A 161 -8.00 5.59 -0.38
N ASN A 162 -8.21 4.32 -0.71
CA ASN A 162 -8.60 3.91 -2.06
C ASN A 162 -10.09 4.00 -2.25
N ILE A 163 -10.52 4.39 -3.45
CA ILE A 163 -11.93 4.42 -3.82
C ILE A 163 -12.47 2.99 -3.94
N ILE A 164 -13.52 2.69 -3.18
CA ILE A 164 -14.28 1.45 -3.33
C ILE A 164 -15.22 1.59 -4.54
N LYS A 165 -14.79 1.00 -5.66
CA LYS A 165 -15.52 1.10 -6.94
C LYS A 165 -16.95 0.58 -6.81
N GLY A 166 -17.91 1.36 -7.29
CA GLY A 166 -19.33 0.99 -7.30
C GLY A 166 -20.09 1.27 -6.01
N VAL A 167 -19.43 1.75 -4.95
CA VAL A 167 -20.06 2.10 -3.68
C VAL A 167 -20.05 3.62 -3.51
N TYR A 168 -21.21 4.20 -3.22
CA TYR A 168 -21.41 5.65 -3.11
C TYR A 168 -22.32 6.01 -1.94
N PHE A 169 -22.03 7.12 -1.26
CA PHE A 169 -22.96 7.73 -0.32
C PHE A 169 -23.88 8.72 -1.04
N LYS A 170 -25.20 8.57 -0.88
CA LYS A 170 -26.19 9.43 -1.54
C LYS A 170 -26.16 10.86 -0.97
N PRO A 171 -26.46 11.89 -1.78
CA PRO A 171 -26.64 13.25 -1.28
C PRO A 171 -27.65 13.29 -0.12
N ASN A 172 -27.34 14.04 0.94
CA ASN A 172 -28.15 14.14 2.16
C ASN A 172 -28.33 12.84 2.96
N GLN A 173 -27.60 11.76 2.63
CA GLN A 173 -27.59 10.55 3.45
C GLN A 173 -27.09 10.89 4.85
N LYS A 174 -27.82 10.40 5.87
CA LYS A 174 -27.40 10.48 7.27
C LYS A 174 -26.45 9.32 7.57
N LEU A 175 -25.30 9.62 8.15
CA LEU A 175 -24.29 8.65 8.56
C LEU A 175 -24.00 8.82 10.04
N THR A 176 -23.60 7.73 10.69
CA THR A 176 -23.00 7.77 12.02
C THR A 176 -21.52 7.49 11.85
N ILE A 177 -20.66 8.39 12.30
CA ILE A 177 -19.20 8.25 12.25
C ILE A 177 -18.64 8.03 13.65
N ASP A 178 -17.62 7.19 13.81
CA ASP A 178 -17.09 6.78 15.11
C ASP A 178 -15.56 6.78 15.23
N GLY A 179 -14.86 7.13 14.15
CA GLY A 179 -13.41 7.27 14.14
C GLY A 179 -12.95 8.22 13.04
N GLN A 180 -11.71 8.68 13.13
CA GLN A 180 -11.07 9.55 12.15
C GLN A 180 -9.68 9.03 11.79
N LYS A 181 -9.20 9.37 10.60
CA LYS A 181 -7.82 9.12 10.15
C LYS A 181 -7.34 10.33 9.36
N TYR A 182 -6.05 10.63 9.47
CA TYR A 182 -5.38 11.62 8.63
C TYR A 182 -4.81 10.93 7.39
N VAL A 183 -5.08 11.48 6.22
CA VAL A 183 -4.61 10.95 4.94
C VAL A 183 -3.91 12.05 4.16
N ILE A 184 -2.75 11.72 3.58
CA ILE A 184 -1.97 12.64 2.76
C ILE A 184 -2.47 12.51 1.31
N ASN A 185 -2.80 13.64 0.68
CA ASN A 185 -3.15 13.72 -0.72
C ASN A 185 -2.33 14.84 -1.37
N GLY A 186 -1.24 14.45 -2.06
CA GLY A 186 -0.19 15.39 -2.45
C GLY A 186 0.43 16.06 -1.22
N ASN A 187 0.52 17.40 -1.23
CA ASN A 187 1.05 18.18 -0.10
C ASN A 187 -0.01 18.55 0.96
N HIS A 188 -1.21 17.95 0.90
CA HIS A 188 -2.32 18.30 1.80
C HIS A 188 -2.70 17.13 2.70
N VAL A 189 -2.74 17.37 4.02
CA VAL A 189 -3.30 16.45 5.01
C VAL A 189 -4.81 16.66 5.07
N ASN A 190 -5.57 15.61 4.77
CA ASN A 190 -7.03 15.58 4.85
C ASN A 190 -7.49 14.67 5.99
N ILE A 191 -8.72 14.90 6.47
CA ILE A 191 -9.37 14.04 7.47
C ILE A 191 -10.46 13.21 6.79
N ILE A 192 -10.39 11.90 6.99
CA ILE A 192 -11.48 10.97 6.66
C ILE A 192 -12.11 10.42 7.94
N TYR A 193 -13.40 10.14 7.90
CA TYR A 193 -14.18 9.61 9.01
C TYR A 193 -14.69 8.22 8.69
N ARG A 194 -14.52 7.28 9.61
CA ARG A 194 -15.09 5.93 9.51
C ARG A 194 -16.58 5.96 9.77
N VAL A 195 -17.36 5.31 8.90
CA VAL A 195 -18.78 5.06 9.15
C VAL A 195 -18.92 3.88 10.12
N LYS A 196 -19.57 4.15 11.24
CA LYS A 196 -19.73 3.22 12.37
C LYS A 196 -20.27 1.87 11.92
N GLY A 197 -19.61 0.79 12.34
CA GLY A 197 -19.99 -0.59 12.00
C GLY A 197 -19.56 -1.05 10.60
N THR A 198 -18.72 -0.26 9.91
CA THR A 198 -18.21 -0.60 8.57
C THR A 198 -16.72 -0.25 8.45
N ASN A 199 -16.08 -0.73 7.37
CA ASN A 199 -14.73 -0.28 6.95
C ASN A 199 -14.79 0.82 5.89
N HIS A 200 -15.90 1.54 5.80
CA HIS A 200 -16.11 2.62 4.84
C HIS A 200 -15.77 3.97 5.43
N TYR A 201 -15.13 4.82 4.63
CA TYR A 201 -14.69 6.14 5.03
C TYR A 201 -15.29 7.22 4.13
N VAL A 202 -15.51 8.39 4.72
CA VAL A 202 -15.98 9.61 4.04
C VAL A 202 -15.09 10.78 4.40
N TYR A 203 -14.72 11.61 3.41
CA TYR A 203 -13.95 12.81 3.68
C TYR A 203 -14.74 13.86 4.44
N ARG A 204 -14.07 14.60 5.32
CA ARG A 204 -14.64 15.77 6.00
C ARG A 204 -15.26 16.78 5.02
N LYS A 205 -14.61 17.05 3.89
CA LYS A 205 -15.08 18.00 2.86
C LYS A 205 -16.39 17.56 2.17
N ASP A 206 -16.72 16.27 2.24
CA ASP A 206 -17.90 15.69 1.60
C ASP A 206 -19.10 15.63 2.57
N LEU A 207 -18.99 16.27 3.75
CA LEU A 207 -20.04 16.38 4.74
C LEU A 207 -20.63 17.80 4.80
N LYS A 208 -21.95 17.90 4.88
CA LYS A 208 -22.69 19.12 5.22
C LYS A 208 -22.56 19.44 6.71
N THR A 209 -22.50 18.41 7.55
CA THR A 209 -22.38 18.56 9.00
C THR A 209 -20.94 18.87 9.39
N ARG A 210 -20.71 20.00 10.07
CA ARG A 210 -19.42 20.32 10.67
C ARG A 210 -19.14 19.39 11.85
N VAL A 211 -17.97 18.75 11.85
CA VAL A 211 -17.48 17.91 12.94
C VAL A 211 -16.65 18.77 13.89
N ASN A 212 -17.24 19.16 15.03
CA ASN A 212 -16.63 20.08 16.01
C ASN A 212 -15.83 19.36 17.11
N GLN A 213 -16.12 18.09 17.36
CA GLN A 213 -15.40 17.24 18.31
C GLN A 213 -14.44 16.32 17.55
N ARG A 214 -13.33 15.95 18.18
CA ARG A 214 -12.47 14.89 17.66
C ARG A 214 -13.19 13.54 17.79
N LEU A 215 -12.93 12.62 16.86
CA LEU A 215 -13.28 11.21 17.03
C LEU A 215 -12.04 10.43 17.43
N GLU A 216 -12.21 9.16 17.83
CA GLU A 216 -11.08 8.29 18.08
C GLU A 216 -10.18 8.24 16.84
N ASP A 217 -8.88 8.47 17.04
CA ASP A 217 -7.92 8.37 15.95
C ASP A 217 -7.67 6.89 15.66
N LEU A 218 -7.87 6.51 14.41
CA LEU A 218 -7.66 5.15 13.92
C LEU A 218 -6.25 4.95 13.35
N SER A 219 -5.30 5.84 13.67
CA SER A 219 -3.88 5.60 13.44
C SER A 219 -3.48 4.23 13.99
N GLY A 220 -2.68 3.49 13.22
CA GLY A 220 -2.10 2.22 13.66
C GLY A 220 -0.87 2.41 14.54
N VAL A 221 -0.44 3.66 14.78
CA VAL A 221 0.78 4.00 15.54
C VAL A 221 0.52 5.12 16.53
N THR A 222 1.26 5.09 17.63
CA THR A 222 1.21 6.07 18.71
C THR A 222 2.17 7.20 18.42
N HIS A 223 1.70 8.43 18.58
CA HIS A 223 2.51 9.64 18.48
C HIS A 223 2.63 10.31 19.85
N ILE A 224 3.85 10.70 20.19
CA ILE A 224 4.19 11.44 21.41
C ILE A 224 4.72 12.82 21.05
N ARG A 225 4.64 13.77 21.98
CA ARG A 225 5.22 15.11 21.89
C ARG A 225 6.17 15.34 23.05
N PHE A 226 7.38 15.82 22.77
CA PHE A 226 8.38 16.11 23.80
C PHE A 226 7.96 17.35 24.60
N ASN A 227 7.84 17.23 25.93
CA ASN A 227 7.43 18.34 26.82
C ASN A 227 8.62 19.12 27.39
N SER A 228 9.83 18.57 27.22
CA SER A 228 11.13 19.15 27.53
C SER A 228 12.13 18.82 26.41
N ASP A 229 13.37 19.32 26.51
CA ASP A 229 14.46 18.83 25.67
C ASP A 229 14.88 17.45 26.20
N THR A 230 14.80 16.42 25.35
CA THR A 230 14.84 15.01 25.77
C THR A 230 16.00 14.27 25.12
N LYS A 231 16.80 13.57 25.93
CA LYS A 231 17.89 12.72 25.44
C LYS A 231 17.38 11.34 25.01
N ILE A 232 18.06 10.75 24.04
CA ILE A 232 17.80 9.39 23.56
C ILE A 232 18.71 8.41 24.30
N TYR A 233 18.14 7.28 24.68
CA TYR A 233 18.81 6.18 25.37
C TYR A 233 18.95 4.95 24.47
N THR A 234 19.97 4.13 24.73
CA THR A 234 20.18 2.83 24.09
C THR A 234 19.31 1.76 24.75
N GLY A 235 19.29 0.56 24.17
CA GLY A 235 18.61 -0.60 24.78
C GLY A 235 19.17 -0.98 26.16
N ASN A 236 20.38 -0.57 26.52
CA ASN A 236 20.96 -0.78 27.86
C ASN A 236 20.59 0.31 28.87
N GLY A 237 19.75 1.28 28.50
CA GLY A 237 19.42 2.43 29.35
C GLY A 237 20.58 3.41 29.54
N GLU A 238 21.59 3.36 28.67
CA GLU A 238 22.67 4.34 28.61
C GLU A 238 22.31 5.48 27.66
N LEU A 239 22.90 6.67 27.85
CA LEU A 239 22.71 7.78 26.92
C LEU A 239 23.31 7.43 25.55
N LYS A 240 22.54 7.65 24.48
CA LYS A 240 23.00 7.47 23.11
C LYS A 240 24.06 8.53 22.80
N THR A 241 25.21 8.08 22.31
CA THR A 241 26.32 8.95 21.93
C THR A 241 26.34 9.20 20.43
N LYS A 242 26.91 10.33 20.02
CA LYS A 242 27.03 10.69 18.60
C LYS A 242 28.12 9.84 17.96
N THR A 243 27.76 9.04 16.96
CA THR A 243 28.76 8.37 16.12
C THR A 243 29.41 9.41 15.18
N PRO A 244 30.74 9.55 15.18
CA PRO A 244 31.44 10.51 14.33
C PRO A 244 31.06 10.34 12.85
N ASN A 245 30.91 11.46 12.13
CA ASN A 245 30.58 11.50 10.70
C ASN A 245 29.25 10.83 10.30
N THR A 246 28.29 10.75 11.23
CA THR A 246 26.94 10.27 10.95
C THR A 246 25.88 11.30 11.33
N SER A 247 24.68 11.12 10.79
CA SER A 247 23.48 11.88 11.14
C SER A 247 22.81 11.41 12.44
N THR A 248 23.51 10.60 13.26
CA THR A 248 22.98 10.03 14.50
C THR A 248 22.38 11.10 15.37
N ARG A 249 21.09 10.93 15.65
CA ARG A 249 20.34 11.79 16.55
C ARG A 249 20.52 11.29 17.98
N ILE A 250 20.77 12.23 18.89
CA ILE A 250 20.96 11.94 20.33
C ILE A 250 19.91 12.61 21.23
N ASP A 251 19.12 13.53 20.68
CA ASP A 251 18.10 14.27 21.42
C ASP A 251 16.97 14.85 20.54
N PHE A 252 15.90 15.23 21.22
CA PHE A 252 14.74 15.93 20.68
C PHE A 252 14.52 17.23 21.45
N ASN A 253 14.12 18.27 20.73
CA ASN A 253 13.76 19.55 21.33
C ASN A 253 12.30 19.53 21.79
N LYS A 254 12.00 20.31 22.81
CA LYS A 254 10.63 20.55 23.27
C LYS A 254 9.69 20.90 22.10
N GLY A 255 8.52 20.29 22.10
CA GLY A 255 7.46 20.50 21.12
C GLY A 255 7.58 19.65 19.85
N GLN A 256 8.70 18.98 19.61
CA GLN A 256 8.81 18.00 18.53
C GLN A 256 7.93 16.77 18.80
N SER A 257 7.68 15.95 17.78
CA SER A 257 6.87 14.73 17.90
C SER A 257 7.56 13.55 17.24
N ALA A 258 7.29 12.35 17.75
CA ALA A 258 7.85 11.09 17.26
C ALA A 258 6.81 9.96 17.29
N GLU A 259 7.01 8.96 16.43
CA GLU A 259 6.28 7.70 16.47
C GLU A 259 6.94 6.74 17.48
N VAL A 260 6.13 6.07 18.27
CA VAL A 260 6.57 5.06 19.23
C VAL A 260 5.78 3.78 19.04
N ASP A 261 6.43 2.64 19.32
CA ASP A 261 5.85 1.31 19.09
C ASP A 261 5.89 0.39 20.32
N ARG A 262 6.55 0.82 21.41
CA ARG A 262 6.58 0.07 22.68
C ARG A 262 6.62 1.01 23.90
N LEU A 263 6.08 0.53 25.01
CA LEU A 263 6.20 1.11 26.35
C LEU A 263 6.77 0.04 27.28
N LEU A 264 7.88 0.33 27.97
CA LEU A 264 8.61 -0.66 28.76
C LEU A 264 9.53 0.02 29.77
N TYR A 265 9.88 -0.70 30.84
CA TYR A 265 10.93 -0.29 31.76
C TYR A 265 12.30 -0.68 31.24
N LEU A 266 13.26 0.25 31.36
CA LEU A 266 14.68 -0.01 31.17
C LEU A 266 15.42 0.29 32.48
N TRP A 267 16.42 -0.52 32.80
CA TRP A 267 17.37 -0.18 33.86
C TRP A 267 18.28 0.95 33.38
N VAL A 268 18.36 2.04 34.14
CA VAL A 268 19.23 3.18 33.83
C VAL A 268 20.46 3.11 34.74
N PRO A 269 21.64 2.68 34.23
CA PRO A 269 22.82 2.46 35.08
C PRO A 269 23.27 3.72 35.82
N SER A 270 23.21 4.88 35.17
CA SER A 270 23.61 6.16 35.78
C SER A 270 22.71 6.62 36.93
N GLU A 271 21.49 6.07 37.03
CA GLU A 271 20.52 6.40 38.08
C GLU A 271 20.29 5.24 39.05
N ASN A 272 20.85 4.06 38.76
CA ASN A 272 20.71 2.84 39.54
C ASN A 272 19.24 2.49 39.85
N LYS A 273 18.35 2.68 38.86
CA LYS A 273 16.91 2.36 38.96
C LYS A 273 16.33 2.01 37.60
N ALA A 274 15.20 1.32 37.61
CA ALA A 274 14.36 1.13 36.43
C ALA A 274 13.48 2.37 36.19
N GLU A 275 13.47 2.86 34.97
CA GLU A 275 12.64 3.98 34.53
C GLU A 275 11.76 3.57 33.35
N LEU A 276 10.62 4.24 33.19
CA LEU A 276 9.68 3.94 32.11
C LEU A 276 10.05 4.67 30.82
N PHE A 277 10.10 3.96 29.70
CA PHE A 277 10.49 4.48 28.40
C PHE A 277 9.47 4.16 27.31
N TYR A 278 9.36 5.07 26.35
CA TYR A 278 8.87 4.74 25.02
C TYR A 278 10.04 4.34 24.12
N ARG A 279 9.83 3.30 23.32
CA ARG A 279 10.73 3.00 22.20
C ARG A 279 10.33 3.82 20.98
N LEU A 280 11.28 4.57 20.43
CA LEU A 280 11.10 5.27 19.17
C LEU A 280 10.98 4.24 18.05
N LYS A 281 9.92 4.35 17.25
CA LYS A 281 9.69 3.47 16.12
C LYS A 281 10.83 3.62 15.12
N SER A 282 11.54 2.54 14.87
CA SER A 282 12.69 2.51 13.97
C SER A 282 12.35 1.82 12.65
N SER A 283 13.15 2.09 11.64
CA SER A 283 13.17 1.37 10.37
C SER A 283 14.60 1.21 9.89
N TYR A 284 14.86 0.25 9.01
CA TYR A 284 16.16 0.06 8.41
C TYR A 284 16.22 0.63 7.00
N SER A 285 17.39 1.18 6.67
CA SER A 285 17.76 1.58 5.31
C SER A 285 18.98 0.78 4.86
N GLN A 286 19.07 0.53 3.55
CA GLN A 286 20.18 -0.21 2.97
C GLN A 286 21.21 0.75 2.37
N THR A 287 22.48 0.61 2.75
CA THR A 287 23.62 1.29 2.10
C THR A 287 24.62 0.25 1.63
N GLY A 288 24.61 -0.09 0.35
CA GLY A 288 25.41 -1.20 -0.17
C GLY A 288 24.92 -2.53 0.40
N SER A 289 25.80 -3.28 1.06
CA SER A 289 25.46 -4.57 1.68
C SER A 289 25.10 -4.47 3.17
N THR A 290 25.14 -3.28 3.75
CA THR A 290 24.85 -3.06 5.17
C THR A 290 23.48 -2.40 5.36
N TYR A 291 22.86 -2.74 6.48
CA TYR A 291 21.60 -2.16 6.91
C TYR A 291 21.81 -1.33 8.16
N SER A 292 21.34 -0.09 8.14
CA SER A 292 21.44 0.83 9.27
C SER A 292 20.05 1.20 9.76
N PRO A 293 19.82 1.21 11.10
CA PRO A 293 18.57 1.71 11.66
C PRO A 293 18.45 3.22 11.41
N SER A 294 17.25 3.76 11.61
CA SER A 294 17.00 5.20 11.54
C SER A 294 17.88 5.95 12.55
N ASP A 295 18.29 7.18 12.20
CA ASP A 295 19.20 7.99 13.02
C ASP A 295 18.67 8.25 14.44
N ASP A 296 17.35 8.22 14.60
CA ASP A 296 16.61 8.43 15.84
C ASP A 296 16.26 7.15 16.59
N ALA A 297 16.65 5.96 16.11
CA ALA A 297 16.38 4.70 16.79
C ALA A 297 16.91 4.73 18.24
N GLY A 298 16.08 4.32 19.20
CA GLY A 298 16.40 4.32 20.62
C GLY A 298 15.18 4.50 21.51
N PHE A 299 15.39 4.99 22.73
CA PHE A 299 14.38 5.12 23.77
C PHE A 299 14.35 6.51 24.36
N VAL A 300 13.16 6.97 24.76
CA VAL A 300 12.98 8.28 25.44
C VAL A 300 12.14 8.07 26.69
N LYS A 301 12.48 8.77 27.78
CA LYS A 301 11.77 8.62 29.05
C LYS A 301 10.31 9.02 28.89
N ALA A 302 9.41 8.23 29.47
CA ALA A 302 7.98 8.52 29.46
C ALA A 302 7.62 9.78 30.25
N SER A 303 8.48 10.22 31.20
CA SER A 303 8.32 11.47 31.94
C SER A 303 8.51 12.72 31.08
N ASP A 304 9.30 12.61 30.01
CA ASP A 304 9.78 13.77 29.22
C ASP A 304 8.86 14.04 28.01
N VAL A 305 7.75 13.32 27.93
CA VAL A 305 6.86 13.32 26.76
C VAL A 305 5.39 13.29 27.19
N ASP A 306 4.56 13.95 26.40
CA ASP A 306 3.11 13.89 26.47
C ASP A 306 2.58 13.03 25.32
N TYR A 307 1.43 12.38 25.52
CA TYR A 307 0.67 11.74 24.45
C TYR A 307 0.16 12.79 23.46
N ASP A 308 0.33 12.55 22.16
CA ASP A 308 -0.20 13.43 21.12
C ASP A 308 -1.49 12.87 20.48
N TYR A 309 -1.37 11.75 19.76
CA TYR A 309 -2.52 11.06 19.15
C TYR A 309 -2.19 9.59 18.82
N GLY A 310 -3.21 8.85 18.34
CA GLY A 310 -3.10 7.42 18.02
C GLY A 310 -3.58 6.49 19.16
N PRO A 311 -3.30 5.17 19.08
CA PRO A 311 -3.60 4.24 20.16
C PRO A 311 -2.76 4.61 21.39
N GLN A 312 -3.35 4.48 22.58
CA GLN A 312 -2.62 4.78 23.82
C GLN A 312 -1.93 3.50 24.32
N MET A 313 -0.65 3.60 24.65
CA MET A 313 0.09 2.54 25.35
C MET A 313 -0.01 2.82 26.84
N VAL A 314 -0.72 1.96 27.58
CA VAL A 314 -0.99 2.16 29.01
C VAL A 314 -0.37 1.09 29.89
N ASP A 315 -0.09 -0.07 29.31
CA ASP A 315 0.48 -1.22 30.00
C ASP A 315 1.92 -1.40 29.50
N PRO A 316 2.93 -1.18 30.36
CA PRO A 316 4.32 -1.49 30.03
C PRO A 316 4.49 -2.99 29.75
N GLU A 317 5.32 -3.34 28.79
CA GLU A 317 5.54 -4.73 28.36
C GLU A 317 6.29 -5.59 29.38
N ASN A 318 6.98 -4.96 30.34
CA ASN A 318 7.69 -5.58 31.46
C ASN A 318 7.48 -4.75 32.73
N THR A 319 8.03 -5.23 33.84
CA THR A 319 8.03 -4.58 35.15
C THR A 319 9.39 -3.97 35.47
N ALA A 320 9.43 -3.07 36.46
CA ALA A 320 10.67 -2.50 36.97
C ALA A 320 11.66 -3.58 37.48
N SER A 321 11.15 -4.62 38.15
CA SER A 321 11.96 -5.74 38.65
C SER A 321 12.54 -6.58 37.51
N GLU A 322 11.77 -6.83 36.46
CA GLU A 322 12.28 -7.52 35.27
C GLU A 322 13.36 -6.68 34.56
N ALA A 323 13.17 -5.36 34.44
CA ALA A 323 14.18 -4.48 33.86
C ALA A 323 15.50 -4.50 34.65
N GLU A 324 15.42 -4.54 35.99
CA GLU A 324 16.60 -4.67 36.85
C GLU A 324 17.30 -6.03 36.65
N ALA A 325 16.56 -7.12 36.55
CA ALA A 325 17.13 -8.45 36.30
C ALA A 325 17.78 -8.52 34.90
N ASP A 326 17.13 -7.91 33.91
CA ASP A 326 17.54 -7.98 32.50
C ASP A 326 18.81 -7.17 32.16
N LYS A 327 19.37 -6.43 33.14
CA LYS A 327 20.67 -5.75 33.00
C LYS A 327 21.86 -6.71 32.98
N ALA A 328 21.67 -7.96 33.43
CA ALA A 328 22.71 -8.97 33.43
C ALA A 328 23.17 -9.34 32.00
N ILE A 329 24.43 -9.76 31.86
CA ILE A 329 24.97 -10.28 30.59
C ILE A 329 24.23 -11.58 30.25
N ALA A 330 23.75 -11.69 29.01
CA ALA A 330 22.97 -12.83 28.54
C ALA A 330 23.84 -14.09 28.39
N THR A 331 23.30 -15.21 28.89
CA THR A 331 23.85 -16.55 28.71
C THR A 331 23.41 -17.17 27.38
N SER A 332 23.92 -18.36 27.06
CA SER A 332 23.44 -19.14 25.90
C SER A 332 21.95 -19.51 26.03
N THR A 333 21.46 -19.76 27.24
CA THR A 333 20.05 -20.06 27.50
C THR A 333 19.16 -18.86 27.17
N ASP A 334 19.57 -17.66 27.57
CA ASP A 334 18.82 -16.42 27.31
C ASP A 334 18.75 -16.10 25.80
N LYS A 335 19.73 -16.57 25.03
CA LYS A 335 19.81 -16.38 23.57
C LYS A 335 19.12 -17.46 22.74
N SER A 336 18.56 -18.50 23.37
CA SER A 336 18.01 -19.66 22.66
C SER A 336 16.93 -19.31 21.63
N GLU A 337 16.01 -18.41 21.99
CA GLU A 337 14.95 -17.93 21.10
C GLU A 337 15.51 -17.12 19.92
N LEU A 338 16.40 -16.16 20.20
CA LEU A 338 17.06 -15.36 19.17
C LEU A 338 17.83 -16.23 18.17
N ASN A 339 18.55 -17.23 18.67
CA ASN A 339 19.32 -18.16 17.85
C ASN A 339 18.40 -18.97 16.91
N SER A 340 17.26 -19.44 17.42
CA SER A 340 16.26 -20.14 16.61
C SER A 340 15.74 -19.25 15.47
N LEU A 341 15.42 -17.98 15.74
CA LEU A 341 14.94 -17.05 14.72
C LEU A 341 16.02 -16.73 13.66
N VAL A 342 17.26 -16.51 14.11
CA VAL A 342 18.41 -16.18 13.22
C VAL A 342 18.74 -17.32 12.25
N SER A 343 18.47 -18.56 12.65
CA SER A 343 18.75 -19.76 11.86
C SER A 343 17.70 -20.05 10.78
N GLU A 344 16.58 -19.33 10.76
CA GLU A 344 15.55 -19.51 9.73
C GLU A 344 15.96 -18.96 8.36
N ASP A 345 15.76 -19.73 7.29
CA ASP A 345 16.06 -19.32 5.91
C ASP A 345 14.95 -18.46 5.27
N VAL A 346 14.49 -17.42 5.98
CA VAL A 346 13.39 -16.57 5.52
C VAL A 346 13.77 -15.78 4.26
N LEU A 347 15.04 -15.38 4.11
CA LEU A 347 15.52 -14.59 2.96
C LEU A 347 15.31 -15.30 1.62
N ASN A 348 15.25 -16.64 1.61
CA ASN A 348 15.01 -17.40 0.40
C ASN A 348 13.54 -17.68 0.09
N THR A 349 12.63 -17.35 0.99
CA THR A 349 11.20 -17.60 0.84
C THR A 349 10.50 -16.56 -0.04
N ASN A 350 9.34 -16.94 -0.61
CA ASN A 350 8.46 -15.98 -1.29
C ASN A 350 7.93 -14.90 -0.34
N LEU A 351 7.74 -15.24 0.95
CA LEU A 351 7.30 -14.29 1.96
C LEU A 351 8.24 -13.09 2.03
N TYR A 352 9.55 -13.31 1.96
CA TYR A 352 10.53 -12.24 1.90
C TYR A 352 10.68 -11.65 0.49
N LYS A 353 11.02 -12.47 -0.51
CA LYS A 353 11.38 -11.99 -1.87
C LYS A 353 10.28 -11.19 -2.57
N LEU A 354 9.02 -11.43 -2.22
CA LEU A 354 7.87 -10.76 -2.82
C LEU A 354 7.29 -9.66 -1.93
N SER A 355 7.85 -9.42 -0.73
CA SER A 355 7.45 -8.31 0.14
C SER A 355 7.88 -6.96 -0.41
N ALA A 356 7.25 -5.88 0.04
CA ALA A 356 7.69 -4.53 -0.33
C ALA A 356 9.15 -4.27 0.09
N THR A 357 9.91 -3.51 -0.71
CA THR A 357 11.34 -3.23 -0.47
C THR A 357 11.64 -2.75 0.95
N ASN A 358 10.82 -1.86 1.52
CA ASN A 358 11.00 -1.39 2.90
C ASN A 358 10.79 -2.50 3.95
N GLN A 359 9.88 -3.44 3.73
CA GLN A 359 9.69 -4.61 4.60
C GLN A 359 10.88 -5.55 4.50
N GLN A 360 11.42 -5.75 3.28
CA GLN A 360 12.64 -6.54 3.07
C GLN A 360 13.82 -5.92 3.83
N TRP A 361 14.04 -4.62 3.70
CA TRP A 361 15.10 -3.90 4.43
C TRP A 361 14.94 -3.99 5.95
N ASN A 362 13.72 -3.81 6.46
CA ASN A 362 13.45 -3.96 7.88
C ASN A 362 13.77 -5.37 8.40
N TYR A 363 13.37 -6.42 7.66
CA TYR A 363 13.68 -7.79 8.05
C TYR A 363 15.18 -8.09 7.97
N ALA A 364 15.84 -7.73 6.86
CA ALA A 364 17.26 -7.97 6.67
C ALA A 364 18.12 -7.21 7.69
N GLY A 365 17.75 -5.97 8.00
CA GLY A 365 18.43 -5.17 9.03
C GLY A 365 18.20 -5.69 10.45
N ALA A 366 16.97 -6.09 10.79
CA ALA A 366 16.69 -6.74 12.07
C ALA A 366 17.45 -8.07 12.20
N LEU A 367 17.56 -8.85 11.12
CA LEU A 367 18.34 -10.10 11.09
C LEU A 367 19.84 -9.84 11.25
N GLN A 368 20.37 -8.77 10.64
CA GLN A 368 21.76 -8.35 10.83
C GLN A 368 22.03 -8.01 12.30
N ASN A 369 21.20 -7.14 12.91
CA ASN A 369 21.30 -6.78 14.33
C ASN A 369 21.16 -8.02 15.24
N ALA A 370 20.20 -8.90 14.96
CA ALA A 370 19.99 -10.13 15.69
C ALA A 370 21.22 -11.05 15.68
N LYS A 371 21.91 -11.18 14.53
CA LYS A 371 23.16 -11.93 14.43
C LYS A 371 24.27 -11.31 15.28
N GLU A 372 24.46 -9.99 15.17
CA GLU A 372 25.46 -9.26 15.96
C GLU A 372 25.23 -9.42 17.47
N VAL A 373 23.97 -9.32 17.92
CA VAL A 373 23.58 -9.52 19.33
C VAL A 373 23.75 -10.97 19.78
N ASN A 374 23.39 -11.93 18.93
CA ASN A 374 23.53 -13.35 19.22
C ASN A 374 25.01 -13.73 19.41
N ASP A 375 25.91 -13.15 18.63
CA ASP A 375 27.36 -13.41 18.70
C ASP A 375 28.07 -12.59 19.80
N SER A 376 27.45 -11.51 20.30
CA SER A 376 28.05 -10.62 21.29
C SER A 376 28.24 -11.27 22.67
N LYS A 377 29.43 -11.17 23.25
CA LYS A 377 29.74 -11.67 24.61
C LYS A 377 29.29 -10.73 25.73
N THR A 378 28.87 -9.51 25.40
CA THR A 378 28.52 -8.46 26.36
C THR A 378 27.08 -7.99 26.23
N ALA A 379 26.31 -8.56 25.29
CA ALA A 379 24.89 -8.28 25.18
C ALA A 379 24.16 -8.65 26.48
N THR A 380 23.37 -7.72 26.99
CA THR A 380 22.51 -7.95 28.16
C THR A 380 21.28 -8.76 27.77
N ILE A 381 20.60 -9.36 28.74
CA ILE A 381 19.32 -10.06 28.52
C ILE A 381 18.32 -9.12 27.84
N ASN A 382 18.26 -7.85 28.25
CA ASN A 382 17.38 -6.86 27.62
C ASN A 382 17.68 -6.64 26.13
N VAL A 383 18.97 -6.51 25.76
CA VAL A 383 19.36 -6.33 24.35
C VAL A 383 18.97 -7.55 23.52
N VAL A 384 19.14 -8.76 24.06
CA VAL A 384 18.69 -10.01 23.41
C VAL A 384 17.17 -10.01 23.21
N LYS A 385 16.38 -9.65 24.25
CA LYS A 385 14.92 -9.55 24.16
C LYS A 385 14.46 -8.52 23.12
N GLN A 386 15.15 -7.37 23.02
CA GLN A 386 14.84 -6.35 22.03
C GLN A 386 15.12 -6.82 20.60
N ALA A 387 16.29 -7.40 20.35
CA ALA A 387 16.65 -7.94 19.03
C ALA A 387 15.70 -9.07 18.60
N THR A 388 15.31 -9.93 19.54
CA THR A 388 14.31 -11.00 19.34
C THR A 388 12.98 -10.41 18.89
N TRP A 389 12.44 -9.46 19.66
CA TRP A 389 11.19 -8.79 19.34
C TRP A 389 11.26 -8.10 17.96
N GLU A 390 12.36 -7.41 17.65
CA GLU A 390 12.52 -6.68 16.38
C GLU A 390 12.50 -7.61 15.19
N LEU A 391 13.25 -8.71 15.25
CA LEU A 391 13.29 -9.72 14.20
C LEU A 391 11.91 -10.37 14.01
N GLU A 392 11.21 -10.70 15.10
CA GLU A 392 9.86 -11.23 15.02
C GLU A 392 8.87 -10.26 14.35
N GLN A 393 8.87 -8.99 14.77
CA GLN A 393 7.94 -8.01 14.20
C GLN A 393 8.26 -7.74 12.73
N ALA A 394 9.54 -7.64 12.37
CA ALA A 394 9.95 -7.46 10.99
C ALA A 394 9.52 -8.66 10.12
N LYS A 395 9.63 -9.89 10.65
CA LYS A 395 9.13 -11.11 9.98
C LYS A 395 7.60 -11.09 9.81
N LYS A 396 6.86 -10.72 10.87
CA LYS A 396 5.39 -10.60 10.85
C LYS A 396 4.91 -9.52 9.89
N ALA A 397 5.72 -8.50 9.64
CA ALA A 397 5.43 -7.41 8.70
C ALA A 397 5.66 -7.77 7.22
N LEU A 398 6.31 -8.89 6.93
CA LEU A 398 6.45 -9.38 5.55
C LEU A 398 5.08 -9.77 4.97
N THR A 399 4.84 -9.39 3.73
CA THR A 399 3.55 -9.57 3.04
C THR A 399 3.66 -10.29 1.70
N GLY A 400 4.85 -10.79 1.36
CA GLY A 400 5.12 -11.43 0.08
C GLY A 400 4.21 -12.62 -0.19
N GLU A 401 3.36 -12.50 -1.20
CA GLU A 401 2.50 -13.58 -1.70
C GLU A 401 2.52 -13.57 -3.23
N LYS A 402 2.40 -14.76 -3.82
CA LYS A 402 2.19 -14.89 -5.26
C LYS A 402 0.82 -14.33 -5.65
N VAL A 403 0.73 -13.78 -6.85
CA VAL A 403 -0.54 -13.31 -7.40
C VAL A 403 -1.43 -14.50 -7.75
N LYS A 404 -2.64 -14.53 -7.22
CA LYS A 404 -3.65 -15.53 -7.61
C LYS A 404 -4.19 -15.17 -8.98
N VAL A 405 -4.14 -16.13 -9.90
CA VAL A 405 -4.65 -16.01 -11.26
C VAL A 405 -5.56 -17.17 -11.56
N ASP A 406 -6.66 -16.92 -12.29
CA ASP A 406 -7.57 -17.99 -12.65
C ASP A 406 -6.89 -18.98 -13.60
N ASN A 407 -6.18 -18.47 -14.61
CA ASN A 407 -5.48 -19.28 -15.61
C ASN A 407 -4.39 -18.47 -16.35
N LEU A 408 -3.30 -19.15 -16.77
CA LEU A 408 -2.20 -18.51 -17.52
C LEU A 408 -2.56 -18.18 -18.98
N GLY A 409 -3.49 -18.95 -19.59
CA GLY A 409 -3.98 -18.70 -20.94
C GLY A 409 -4.93 -17.50 -21.05
N TRP A 410 -5.26 -16.84 -19.93
CA TRP A 410 -6.02 -15.59 -19.91
C TRP A 410 -5.60 -14.70 -18.74
N ILE A 411 -4.64 -13.81 -18.99
CA ILE A 411 -4.22 -12.79 -18.02
C ILE A 411 -4.73 -11.42 -18.49
N ASP A 412 -5.72 -10.89 -17.76
CA ASP A 412 -6.19 -9.52 -18.01
C ASP A 412 -5.13 -8.47 -17.61
N TYR A 413 -5.32 -7.24 -18.09
CA TYR A 413 -4.35 -6.16 -17.84
C TYR A 413 -4.18 -5.81 -16.36
N SER A 414 -5.25 -5.86 -15.57
CA SER A 414 -5.17 -5.54 -14.14
C SER A 414 -4.38 -6.60 -13.38
N THR A 415 -4.55 -7.87 -13.76
CA THR A 415 -3.81 -9.00 -13.19
C THR A 415 -2.36 -8.97 -13.65
N ALA A 416 -2.11 -8.71 -14.94
CA ALA A 416 -0.77 -8.48 -15.48
C ALA A 416 0.01 -7.41 -14.70
N SER A 417 -0.60 -6.26 -14.41
CA SER A 417 0.04 -5.20 -13.62
C SER A 417 0.39 -5.65 -12.20
N LYS A 418 -0.45 -6.48 -11.56
CA LYS A 418 -0.15 -7.04 -10.24
C LYS A 418 1.04 -8.00 -10.29
N ILE A 419 1.11 -8.87 -11.31
CA ILE A 419 2.22 -9.81 -11.51
C ILE A 419 3.53 -9.03 -11.66
N VAL A 420 3.54 -8.00 -12.50
CA VAL A 420 4.71 -7.12 -12.68
C VAL A 420 5.12 -6.45 -11.36
N SER A 421 4.14 -5.93 -10.60
CA SER A 421 4.43 -5.29 -9.32
C SER A 421 5.03 -6.25 -8.30
N VAL A 422 4.55 -7.49 -8.23
CA VAL A 422 5.08 -8.52 -7.32
C VAL A 422 6.46 -8.97 -7.78
N ALA A 423 6.64 -9.23 -9.08
CA ALA A 423 7.94 -9.61 -9.63
C ALA A 423 8.99 -8.52 -9.42
N LYS A 424 8.62 -7.24 -9.55
CA LYS A 424 9.54 -6.12 -9.32
C LYS A 424 10.10 -6.10 -7.89
N GLN A 425 9.36 -6.59 -6.89
CA GLN A 425 9.87 -6.69 -5.51
C GLN A 425 11.05 -7.66 -5.37
N ALA A 426 11.12 -8.69 -6.21
CA ALA A 426 12.23 -9.64 -6.23
C ALA A 426 13.50 -9.08 -6.93
N TYR A 427 13.37 -7.94 -7.61
CA TYR A 427 14.46 -7.30 -8.37
C TYR A 427 14.55 -5.79 -8.02
N PRO A 428 14.95 -5.47 -6.78
CA PRO A 428 15.18 -4.08 -6.38
C PRO A 428 16.33 -3.47 -7.19
N ASP A 429 16.23 -2.18 -7.47
CA ASP A 429 17.31 -1.45 -8.14
C ASP A 429 18.55 -1.38 -7.23
N THR A 430 19.73 -1.40 -7.84
CA THR A 430 21.02 -1.23 -7.15
C THR A 430 21.62 0.12 -7.52
N GLN A 431 22.78 0.46 -6.95
CA GLN A 431 23.50 1.70 -7.31
C GLN A 431 23.93 1.75 -8.79
N THR A 432 24.07 0.59 -9.44
CA THR A 432 24.63 0.46 -10.79
C THR A 432 23.67 -0.16 -11.79
N THR A 433 22.51 -0.65 -11.34
CA THR A 433 21.55 -1.38 -12.18
C THR A 433 20.11 -1.03 -11.80
N SER A 434 19.28 -0.75 -12.79
CA SER A 434 17.82 -0.69 -12.61
C SER A 434 17.10 -1.75 -13.45
N TYR A 435 15.93 -2.18 -12.99
CA TYR A 435 15.15 -3.21 -13.68
C TYR A 435 13.78 -2.67 -14.12
N SER A 436 13.38 -2.94 -15.36
CA SER A 436 12.00 -2.77 -15.82
C SER A 436 11.37 -4.12 -16.10
N LEU A 437 10.17 -4.34 -15.59
CA LEU A 437 9.43 -5.57 -15.81
C LEU A 437 8.14 -5.26 -16.57
N SER A 438 7.78 -6.13 -17.51
CA SER A 438 6.60 -5.97 -18.33
C SER A 438 6.03 -7.31 -18.75
N MET A 439 4.71 -7.36 -18.91
CA MET A 439 4.05 -8.50 -19.56
C MET A 439 4.06 -8.26 -21.07
N VAL A 440 4.50 -9.25 -21.84
CA VAL A 440 4.59 -9.22 -23.30
C VAL A 440 3.90 -10.45 -23.90
N ASN A 441 3.77 -10.51 -25.23
CA ASN A 441 3.10 -11.59 -25.96
C ASN A 441 1.71 -11.91 -25.37
N HIS A 442 0.76 -10.98 -25.50
CA HIS A 442 -0.60 -11.17 -24.97
C HIS A 442 -0.69 -11.41 -23.44
N ASN A 443 0.27 -10.88 -22.68
CA ASN A 443 0.42 -11.12 -21.24
C ASN A 443 0.68 -12.59 -20.87
N THR A 444 1.34 -13.37 -21.72
CA THR A 444 1.75 -14.74 -21.38
C THR A 444 3.21 -14.82 -20.94
N VAL A 445 4.03 -13.83 -21.30
CA VAL A 445 5.47 -13.81 -20.99
C VAL A 445 5.80 -12.63 -20.08
N LEU A 446 6.43 -12.91 -18.95
CA LEU A 446 6.99 -11.89 -18.07
C LEU A 446 8.43 -11.60 -18.51
N ARG A 447 8.69 -10.36 -18.89
CA ARG A 447 10.01 -9.91 -19.35
C ARG A 447 10.62 -8.92 -18.39
N MET A 448 11.92 -9.10 -18.14
CA MET A 448 12.77 -8.16 -17.41
C MET A 448 13.81 -7.54 -18.35
N LYS A 449 13.93 -6.21 -18.30
CA LYS A 449 15.01 -5.44 -18.90
C LYS A 449 15.92 -4.92 -17.79
N GLU A 450 17.21 -5.17 -17.91
CA GLU A 450 18.25 -4.69 -17.01
C GLU A 450 18.90 -3.46 -17.65
N TYR A 451 18.96 -2.35 -16.92
CA TYR A 451 19.59 -1.10 -17.36
C TYR A 451 20.79 -0.77 -16.50
N ALA A 452 21.88 -0.33 -17.12
CA ALA A 452 23.00 0.23 -16.38
C ALA A 452 22.63 1.62 -15.82
N LEU A 453 23.18 1.96 -14.65
CA LEU A 453 23.13 3.30 -14.06
C LEU A 453 24.56 3.84 -13.95
N GLU A 454 24.78 5.10 -14.36
CA GLU A 454 26.06 5.79 -14.16
C GLU A 454 26.01 6.67 -12.89
N LYS A 455 27.14 6.80 -12.19
CA LYS A 455 27.21 7.51 -10.92
C LYS A 455 26.89 9.00 -11.13
N GLY A 456 25.77 9.47 -10.57
CA GLY A 456 25.36 10.89 -10.63
C GLY A 456 24.54 11.27 -11.86
N GLN A 457 24.27 10.34 -12.78
CA GLN A 457 23.30 10.52 -13.86
C GLN A 457 22.17 9.49 -13.62
N GLY A 458 20.90 9.88 -13.79
CA GLY A 458 19.76 8.97 -13.64
C GLY A 458 19.81 7.79 -14.62
N ASN A 459 18.69 7.07 -14.81
CA ASN A 459 18.64 6.00 -15.82
C ASN A 459 19.15 6.50 -17.18
N ILE A 460 20.31 6.02 -17.59
CA ILE A 460 20.98 6.42 -18.82
C ILE A 460 20.27 5.83 -20.06
N GLY A 461 19.30 4.93 -19.89
CA GLY A 461 18.54 4.29 -20.96
C GLY A 461 19.20 3.05 -21.57
N HIS A 462 20.40 2.68 -21.10
CA HIS A 462 21.21 1.60 -21.67
C HIS A 462 20.70 0.23 -21.21
N VAL A 463 20.04 -0.52 -22.10
CA VAL A 463 19.65 -1.91 -21.84
C VAL A 463 20.89 -2.80 -21.88
N LYS A 464 21.27 -3.36 -20.73
CA LYS A 464 22.38 -4.32 -20.58
C LYS A 464 21.96 -5.75 -20.93
N ALA A 465 20.75 -6.14 -20.54
CA ALA A 465 20.23 -7.47 -20.80
C ALA A 465 18.69 -7.47 -20.85
N VAL A 466 18.15 -8.41 -21.63
CA VAL A 466 16.72 -8.73 -21.65
C VAL A 466 16.57 -10.20 -21.30
N LYS A 467 15.73 -10.52 -20.31
CA LYS A 467 15.49 -11.88 -19.82
C LYS A 467 13.99 -12.15 -19.76
N GLU A 468 13.59 -13.38 -20.05
CA GLU A 468 12.23 -13.85 -19.79
C GLU A 468 12.24 -14.58 -18.44
N LEU A 469 11.34 -14.17 -17.55
CA LEU A 469 11.23 -14.72 -16.21
C LEU A 469 10.16 -15.81 -16.21
N ASN A 470 10.35 -16.84 -15.40
CA ASN A 470 9.34 -17.87 -15.21
C ASN A 470 8.16 -17.27 -14.42
N ILE A 471 7.03 -17.09 -15.09
CA ILE A 471 5.84 -16.49 -14.48
C ILE A 471 5.34 -17.25 -13.25
N ASN A 472 5.57 -18.57 -13.20
CA ASN A 472 5.15 -19.44 -12.09
C ASN A 472 5.87 -19.11 -10.77
N ASP A 473 6.98 -18.38 -10.81
CA ASP A 473 7.66 -17.90 -9.60
C ASP A 473 6.83 -16.80 -8.89
N PHE A 474 5.93 -16.15 -9.61
CA PHE A 474 5.17 -14.98 -9.13
C PHE A 474 3.67 -15.21 -9.05
N VAL A 475 3.16 -16.35 -9.54
CA VAL A 475 1.71 -16.62 -9.60
C VAL A 475 1.32 -17.96 -9.01
N THR A 476 0.07 -18.04 -8.56
CA THR A 476 -0.61 -19.29 -8.19
C THR A 476 -1.86 -19.42 -9.05
N VAL A 477 -1.93 -20.48 -9.86
CA VAL A 477 -3.09 -20.79 -10.69
C VAL A 477 -4.18 -21.42 -9.82
N THR A 478 -5.36 -20.82 -9.79
CA THR A 478 -6.46 -21.26 -8.92
C THR A 478 -7.49 -22.14 -9.61
N ASP A 479 -7.57 -22.12 -10.95
CA ASP A 479 -8.53 -22.92 -11.72
C ASP A 479 -7.89 -23.44 -13.03
N PRO A 480 -6.94 -24.40 -12.94
CA PRO A 480 -6.27 -24.96 -14.11
C PRO A 480 -7.20 -25.83 -14.98
N ASN A 481 -8.32 -26.29 -14.40
CA ASN A 481 -9.30 -27.17 -15.03
C ASN A 481 -10.74 -26.74 -14.67
N PRO A 482 -11.23 -25.64 -15.27
CA PRO A 482 -12.56 -25.12 -15.00
C PRO A 482 -13.65 -26.14 -15.28
N THR A 483 -14.73 -26.10 -14.49
CA THR A 483 -15.93 -26.90 -14.76
C THR A 483 -16.67 -26.37 -15.99
N GLU A 484 -16.76 -27.21 -17.02
CA GLU A 484 -17.31 -26.87 -18.33
C GLU A 484 -18.69 -27.48 -18.57
N LYS A 485 -19.48 -26.86 -19.46
CA LYS A 485 -20.72 -27.47 -19.97
C LYS A 485 -20.42 -28.71 -20.83
N SER A 486 -21.33 -29.67 -20.80
CA SER A 486 -21.23 -30.86 -21.65
C SER A 486 -21.04 -30.50 -23.13
N GLY A 487 -20.08 -31.15 -23.78
CA GLY A 487 -19.72 -30.93 -25.19
C GLY A 487 -18.89 -29.67 -25.48
N TYR A 488 -18.62 -28.83 -24.48
CA TYR A 488 -17.70 -27.70 -24.59
C TYR A 488 -16.26 -28.13 -24.28
N GLN A 489 -15.29 -27.53 -24.97
CA GLN A 489 -13.87 -27.65 -24.64
C GLN A 489 -13.18 -26.32 -24.88
N SER A 490 -12.15 -26.03 -24.09
CA SER A 490 -11.43 -24.75 -24.10
C SER A 490 -9.94 -24.95 -23.84
N SER A 491 -9.10 -24.12 -24.47
CA SER A 491 -7.66 -24.07 -24.19
C SER A 491 -7.34 -23.49 -22.80
N LEU A 492 -8.34 -23.07 -22.03
CA LEU A 492 -8.18 -22.68 -20.63
C LEU A 492 -8.20 -23.88 -19.66
N SER A 493 -8.46 -25.09 -20.15
CA SER A 493 -8.35 -26.32 -19.35
C SER A 493 -7.12 -27.10 -19.79
N GLU A 494 -6.22 -27.37 -18.84
CA GLU A 494 -5.03 -28.19 -19.07
C GLU A 494 -5.42 -29.63 -19.49
N LYS A 495 -6.46 -30.18 -18.87
CA LYS A 495 -7.06 -31.46 -19.25
C LYS A 495 -7.50 -31.47 -20.71
N ASN A 496 -8.24 -30.45 -21.16
CA ASN A 496 -8.68 -30.38 -22.56
C ASN A 496 -7.51 -30.26 -23.53
N LEU A 497 -6.44 -29.55 -23.15
CA LEU A 497 -5.23 -29.46 -23.97
C LEU A 497 -4.49 -30.79 -24.06
N ALA A 498 -4.50 -31.60 -23.00
CA ALA A 498 -3.94 -32.95 -23.02
C ALA A 498 -4.81 -33.92 -23.85
N ASP A 499 -6.14 -33.85 -23.72
CA ASP A 499 -7.06 -34.82 -24.30
C ASP A 499 -7.46 -34.52 -25.76
N ASN A 500 -7.25 -33.28 -26.25
CA ASN A 500 -7.68 -32.87 -27.58
C ASN A 500 -6.52 -32.26 -28.40
N ALA A 501 -5.85 -33.11 -29.19
CA ALA A 501 -4.73 -32.71 -30.03
C ALA A 501 -5.06 -31.59 -31.03
N THR A 502 -6.31 -31.52 -31.53
CA THR A 502 -6.73 -30.44 -32.45
C THR A 502 -6.89 -29.12 -31.72
N LEU A 503 -7.46 -29.12 -30.52
CA LEU A 503 -7.53 -27.95 -29.65
C LEU A 503 -6.13 -27.44 -29.31
N LYS A 504 -5.25 -28.35 -28.87
CA LYS A 504 -3.85 -28.06 -28.57
C LYS A 504 -3.13 -27.45 -29.76
N LYS A 505 -3.25 -28.04 -30.95
CA LYS A 505 -2.70 -27.50 -32.20
C LYS A 505 -3.12 -26.05 -32.44
N TYR A 506 -4.40 -25.71 -32.24
CA TYR A 506 -4.87 -24.34 -32.44
C TYR A 506 -4.45 -23.39 -31.31
N ALA A 507 -4.36 -23.87 -30.06
CA ALA A 507 -3.82 -23.08 -28.95
C ALA A 507 -2.32 -22.79 -29.18
N ASP A 508 -1.58 -23.77 -29.70
CA ASP A 508 -0.19 -23.62 -30.10
C ASP A 508 -0.01 -22.72 -31.32
N LEU A 509 -1.08 -22.34 -32.05
CA LEU A 509 -0.99 -21.30 -33.08
C LEU A 509 -0.99 -19.90 -32.49
N ILE A 510 -1.56 -19.68 -31.30
CA ILE A 510 -1.68 -18.35 -30.71
C ILE A 510 -0.56 -18.03 -29.71
N ASP A 511 0.24 -19.02 -29.32
CA ASP A 511 1.44 -18.84 -28.49
C ASP A 511 2.70 -18.53 -29.33
N TYR A 512 2.87 -17.28 -29.75
CA TYR A 512 3.97 -16.84 -30.61
C TYR A 512 4.64 -15.56 -30.12
N ASN A 513 5.85 -15.29 -30.63
CA ASN A 513 6.55 -14.03 -30.39
C ASN A 513 6.06 -12.95 -31.37
N GLU A 514 5.41 -11.92 -30.84
CA GLU A 514 4.79 -10.85 -31.64
C GLU A 514 5.79 -9.98 -32.40
N LEU A 515 7.08 -10.01 -32.04
CA LEU A 515 8.13 -9.25 -32.74
C LEU A 515 8.56 -9.90 -34.05
N THR A 516 8.29 -11.19 -34.24
CA THR A 516 8.85 -11.97 -35.35
C THR A 516 7.77 -12.71 -36.14
N THR A 517 6.57 -12.81 -35.58
CA THR A 517 5.45 -13.56 -36.16
C THR A 517 4.17 -12.75 -36.03
N ASN A 518 3.28 -12.90 -37.01
CA ASN A 518 1.91 -12.39 -36.99
C ASN A 518 0.90 -13.52 -37.17
N LEU A 519 -0.31 -13.31 -36.64
CA LEU A 519 -1.48 -14.10 -37.04
C LEU A 519 -2.21 -13.41 -38.17
N VAL A 520 -2.39 -14.14 -39.27
CA VAL A 520 -3.05 -13.64 -40.49
C VAL A 520 -4.20 -14.55 -40.90
N ALA A 521 -5.17 -13.97 -41.61
CA ALA A 521 -6.26 -14.72 -42.21
C ALA A 521 -5.75 -15.47 -43.46
N LYS A 522 -5.92 -16.80 -43.49
CA LYS A 522 -5.56 -17.63 -44.66
C LYS A 522 -6.56 -17.51 -45.81
N THR A 523 -7.79 -17.18 -45.46
CA THR A 523 -8.94 -16.98 -46.34
C THR A 523 -9.71 -15.74 -45.90
N ASP A 524 -10.66 -15.28 -46.72
CA ASP A 524 -11.63 -14.28 -46.27
C ASP A 524 -12.42 -14.84 -45.08
N THR A 525 -12.11 -14.33 -43.88
CA THR A 525 -12.48 -14.94 -42.60
C THR A 525 -13.65 -14.18 -41.96
N PRO A 526 -14.83 -14.79 -41.82
CA PRO A 526 -15.97 -14.15 -41.15
C PRO A 526 -15.70 -13.93 -39.65
N ILE A 527 -16.22 -12.81 -39.14
CA ILE A 527 -16.19 -12.48 -37.72
C ILE A 527 -17.48 -12.97 -37.05
N TYR A 528 -17.34 -13.57 -35.87
CA TYR A 528 -18.43 -14.01 -35.00
C TYR A 528 -18.45 -13.18 -33.72
N THR A 529 -19.64 -13.06 -33.11
CA THR A 529 -19.83 -12.41 -31.81
C THR A 529 -20.46 -13.37 -30.82
N ASN A 530 -20.10 -13.22 -29.54
CA ASN A 530 -20.69 -14.01 -28.46
C ASN A 530 -21.91 -13.27 -27.88
N SER A 531 -23.03 -13.98 -27.68
CA SER A 531 -24.20 -13.44 -26.99
C SER A 531 -23.96 -13.16 -25.50
N TYR A 532 -22.95 -13.81 -24.90
CA TYR A 532 -22.56 -13.59 -23.51
C TYR A 532 -21.42 -12.58 -23.39
N LYS A 533 -21.24 -12.03 -22.18
CA LYS A 533 -20.09 -11.18 -21.85
C LYS A 533 -18.78 -12.00 -21.94
N ASN A 534 -17.81 -11.50 -22.69
CA ASN A 534 -16.50 -12.13 -22.85
C ASN A 534 -15.60 -11.83 -21.65
N ASN A 535 -15.70 -12.67 -20.62
CA ASN A 535 -14.83 -12.69 -19.45
C ASN A 535 -14.45 -14.14 -19.13
N TYR A 536 -13.42 -14.32 -18.28
CA TYR A 536 -12.94 -15.65 -17.90
C TYR A 536 -14.08 -16.55 -17.43
N ALA A 537 -14.86 -16.13 -16.43
CA ALA A 537 -15.95 -16.92 -15.84
C ALA A 537 -17.00 -17.45 -16.83
N ASN A 538 -17.27 -16.72 -17.92
CA ASN A 538 -18.19 -17.20 -18.95
C ASN A 538 -17.51 -18.11 -19.96
N VAL A 539 -16.33 -17.71 -20.45
CA VAL A 539 -15.64 -18.46 -21.51
C VAL A 539 -15.09 -19.76 -20.95
N SER A 540 -14.54 -19.80 -19.74
CA SER A 540 -14.04 -21.02 -19.13
C SER A 540 -15.12 -22.07 -18.88
N LYS A 541 -16.38 -21.65 -18.69
CA LYS A 541 -17.50 -22.55 -18.37
C LYS A 541 -18.37 -22.94 -19.58
N GLY A 542 -18.03 -22.48 -20.79
CA GLY A 542 -18.82 -22.75 -21.99
C GLY A 542 -20.07 -21.89 -22.15
N ASN A 543 -20.13 -20.71 -21.53
CA ASN A 543 -21.13 -19.67 -21.86
C ASN A 543 -20.70 -18.92 -23.14
N VAL A 544 -20.64 -19.66 -24.24
CA VAL A 544 -20.24 -19.16 -25.56
C VAL A 544 -21.32 -19.52 -26.57
N LYS A 545 -22.01 -18.51 -27.10
CA LYS A 545 -23.00 -18.66 -28.18
C LYS A 545 -22.61 -17.73 -29.32
N LEU A 546 -22.03 -18.29 -30.37
CA LEU A 546 -21.45 -17.53 -31.47
C LEU A 546 -22.48 -17.26 -32.57
N THR A 547 -22.58 -16.01 -32.98
CA THR A 547 -23.40 -15.57 -34.12
C THR A 547 -22.50 -14.92 -35.17
N ARG A 548 -22.60 -15.38 -36.42
CA ARG A 548 -21.85 -14.83 -37.55
C ARG A 548 -22.31 -13.39 -37.83
N THR A 549 -21.36 -12.51 -38.09
CA THR A 549 -21.62 -11.12 -38.50
C THR A 549 -21.41 -10.95 -40.01
N SER A 550 -21.79 -9.78 -40.55
CA SER A 550 -21.45 -9.39 -41.93
C SER A 550 -20.00 -8.96 -42.11
N GLN A 551 -19.21 -8.85 -41.03
CA GLN A 551 -17.82 -8.40 -41.10
C GLN A 551 -16.88 -9.55 -41.48
N ILE A 552 -15.88 -9.25 -42.31
CA ILE A 552 -14.91 -10.20 -42.84
C ILE A 552 -13.50 -9.60 -42.69
N ILE A 553 -12.55 -10.42 -42.24
CA ILE A 553 -11.12 -10.12 -42.30
C ILE A 553 -10.59 -10.69 -43.61
N LYS A 554 -10.01 -9.84 -44.46
CA LYS A 554 -9.50 -10.24 -45.77
C LYS A 554 -8.30 -11.16 -45.65
N LYS A 555 -8.18 -12.10 -46.60
CA LYS A 555 -6.99 -12.96 -46.72
C LYS A 555 -5.71 -12.12 -46.67
N GLY A 556 -4.75 -12.53 -45.85
CA GLY A 556 -3.46 -11.86 -45.65
C GLY A 556 -3.47 -10.76 -44.59
N ASN A 557 -4.64 -10.29 -44.14
CA ASN A 557 -4.73 -9.30 -43.07
C ASN A 557 -4.53 -9.92 -41.69
N ASN A 558 -4.08 -9.10 -40.74
CA ASN A 558 -3.84 -9.55 -39.38
C ASN A 558 -5.16 -9.87 -38.66
N ILE A 559 -5.16 -10.95 -37.87
CA ILE A 559 -6.32 -11.38 -37.06
C ILE A 559 -6.49 -10.51 -35.80
N GLY A 560 -5.40 -9.94 -35.30
CA GLY A 560 -5.35 -9.09 -34.10
C GLY A 560 -4.16 -9.45 -33.21
N TYR A 561 -3.67 -8.51 -32.41
CA TYR A 561 -2.51 -8.69 -31.51
C TYR A 561 -2.92 -8.99 -30.07
N ASN A 562 -4.15 -9.44 -29.84
CA ASN A 562 -4.59 -9.88 -28.51
C ASN A 562 -5.58 -11.03 -28.69
N VAL A 563 -5.02 -12.17 -29.09
CA VAL A 563 -5.77 -13.41 -29.31
C VAL A 563 -5.77 -14.20 -28.01
N GLY A 564 -6.95 -14.38 -27.45
CA GLY A 564 -7.18 -15.17 -26.24
C GLY A 564 -7.44 -16.64 -26.56
N PRO A 565 -8.05 -17.40 -25.64
CA PRO A 565 -8.22 -18.85 -25.77
C PRO A 565 -8.94 -19.32 -27.03
N ILE A 566 -8.63 -20.57 -27.39
CA ILE A 566 -9.36 -21.34 -28.38
C ILE A 566 -10.51 -22.08 -27.68
N VAL A 567 -11.70 -22.01 -28.26
CA VAL A 567 -12.90 -22.67 -27.75
C VAL A 567 -13.49 -23.58 -28.82
N LYS A 568 -13.97 -24.75 -28.41
CA LYS A 568 -14.71 -25.70 -29.25
C LYS A 568 -16.20 -25.53 -28.98
N VAL A 569 -16.94 -25.09 -30.01
CA VAL A 569 -18.38 -24.89 -29.97
C VAL A 569 -19.00 -25.60 -31.16
N ASN A 570 -19.95 -26.50 -30.90
CA ASN A 570 -20.65 -27.29 -31.93
C ASN A 570 -19.69 -27.99 -32.90
N GLY A 571 -18.62 -28.62 -32.37
CA GLY A 571 -17.62 -29.34 -33.15
C GLY A 571 -16.61 -28.48 -33.91
N GLN A 572 -16.75 -27.15 -33.89
CA GLN A 572 -15.86 -26.20 -34.57
C GLN A 572 -14.99 -25.44 -33.56
N TYR A 573 -13.80 -25.04 -33.99
CA TYR A 573 -12.81 -24.35 -33.15
C TYR A 573 -12.76 -22.87 -33.48
N TYR A 574 -12.76 -22.01 -32.47
CA TYR A 574 -12.75 -20.57 -32.61
C TYR A 574 -11.70 -19.93 -31.71
N ALA A 575 -10.91 -19.01 -32.26
CA ALA A 575 -10.03 -18.16 -31.47
C ALA A 575 -10.81 -16.91 -31.03
N MET A 576 -10.75 -16.59 -29.75
CA MET A 576 -11.26 -15.31 -29.25
C MET A 576 -10.24 -14.21 -29.52
N VAL A 577 -10.68 -13.07 -30.02
CA VAL A 577 -9.84 -11.90 -30.29
C VAL A 577 -10.39 -10.69 -29.57
N ARG A 578 -9.51 -9.94 -28.89
CA ARG A 578 -9.85 -8.71 -28.19
C ARG A 578 -9.59 -7.50 -29.08
N GLY A 579 -10.65 -6.90 -29.64
CA GLY A 579 -10.58 -5.62 -30.36
C GLY A 579 -10.88 -4.42 -29.47
N LYS A 580 -10.62 -3.21 -29.97
CA LYS A 580 -10.80 -1.94 -29.22
C LYS A 580 -12.23 -1.72 -28.71
N LYS A 581 -13.23 -2.10 -29.52
CA LYS A 581 -14.65 -1.86 -29.20
C LYS A 581 -15.35 -3.07 -28.59
N ARG A 582 -14.93 -4.28 -28.97
CA ARG A 582 -15.56 -5.54 -28.57
C ARG A 582 -14.61 -6.71 -28.77
N TYR A 583 -14.84 -7.77 -28.02
CA TYR A 583 -14.31 -9.09 -28.33
C TYR A 583 -15.08 -9.68 -29.52
N PHE A 584 -14.39 -10.46 -30.32
CA PHE A 584 -14.96 -11.20 -31.44
C PHE A 584 -14.27 -12.56 -31.57
N TYR A 585 -14.80 -13.41 -32.45
CA TYR A 585 -14.29 -14.76 -32.67
C TYR A 585 -14.07 -15.00 -34.16
N VAL A 586 -13.05 -15.77 -34.48
CA VAL A 586 -12.76 -16.26 -35.84
C VAL A 586 -12.53 -17.76 -35.80
N ARG A 587 -12.83 -18.48 -36.88
CA ARG A 587 -12.55 -19.93 -36.92
C ARG A 587 -11.04 -20.15 -36.87
N ALA A 588 -10.60 -21.06 -36.01
CA ALA A 588 -9.18 -21.32 -35.78
C ALA A 588 -8.49 -21.92 -37.02
N ASP A 589 -9.21 -22.69 -37.84
CA ASP A 589 -8.72 -23.24 -39.10
C ASP A 589 -8.50 -22.19 -40.20
N ALA A 590 -9.05 -20.98 -40.05
CA ALA A 590 -8.83 -19.85 -40.95
C ALA A 590 -7.61 -19.00 -40.58
N ILE A 591 -6.96 -19.27 -39.45
CA ILE A 591 -5.77 -18.54 -38.96
C ILE A 591 -4.49 -19.21 -39.44
N GLY A 592 -3.47 -18.41 -39.76
CA GLY A 592 -2.10 -18.86 -40.04
C GLY A 592 -1.06 -18.01 -39.32
N ARG A 593 0.10 -18.61 -39.05
CA ARG A 593 1.30 -17.89 -38.59
C ARG A 593 2.12 -17.44 -39.77
N GLU A 594 2.35 -16.14 -39.86
CA GLU A 594 3.34 -15.57 -40.77
C GLU A 594 4.61 -15.24 -39.99
N ASN A 595 5.61 -16.12 -40.05
CA ASN A 595 6.95 -15.80 -39.56
C ASN A 595 7.66 -14.94 -40.61
N PHE A 596 7.80 -13.65 -40.30
CA PHE A 596 8.27 -12.69 -41.26
C PHE A 596 9.78 -12.42 -41.17
N THR A 597 10.51 -13.11 -40.28
CA THR A 597 11.98 -12.95 -40.12
C THR A 597 12.79 -13.31 -41.35
N LYS A 598 12.28 -14.23 -42.18
CA LYS A 598 12.89 -14.63 -43.45
C LYS A 598 12.60 -13.66 -44.59
N ASN A 599 11.63 -12.75 -44.42
CA ASN A 599 11.21 -11.81 -45.45
C ASN A 599 12.31 -10.78 -45.74
N ALA A 600 12.57 -10.51 -47.02
CA ALA A 600 13.58 -9.54 -47.43
C ALA A 600 13.31 -8.11 -46.91
N ALA A 601 12.04 -7.70 -46.86
CA ALA A 601 11.65 -6.40 -46.32
C ALA A 601 11.90 -6.31 -44.81
N TYR A 602 11.59 -7.36 -44.04
CA TYR A 602 11.94 -7.41 -42.62
C TYR A 602 13.44 -7.28 -42.41
N LYS A 603 14.24 -8.09 -43.11
CA LYS A 603 15.71 -8.04 -43.00
C LYS A 603 16.26 -6.64 -43.31
N LYS A 604 15.73 -6.01 -44.36
CA LYS A 604 16.08 -4.62 -44.74
C LYS A 604 15.76 -3.64 -43.61
N TYR A 605 14.52 -3.60 -43.13
CA TYR A 605 14.10 -2.63 -42.12
C TYR A 605 14.72 -2.91 -40.74
N ASN A 606 14.89 -4.17 -40.37
CA ASN A 606 15.56 -4.54 -39.12
C ASN A 606 17.04 -4.16 -39.17
N LYS A 607 17.70 -4.33 -40.34
CA LYS A 607 19.05 -3.83 -40.55
C LYS A 607 19.14 -2.31 -40.38
N MET A 608 18.16 -1.53 -40.86
CA MET A 608 18.13 -0.07 -40.61
C MET A 608 18.10 0.26 -39.12
N ILE A 609 17.36 -0.50 -38.31
CA ILE A 609 17.34 -0.36 -36.86
C ILE A 609 18.73 -0.67 -36.27
N THR A 610 19.29 -1.84 -36.60
CA THR A 610 20.60 -2.26 -36.10
C THR A 610 21.70 -1.26 -36.47
N ASP A 611 21.71 -0.77 -37.71
CA ASP A 611 22.69 0.20 -38.19
C ASP A 611 22.55 1.55 -37.45
N ALA A 612 21.32 2.02 -37.19
CA ALA A 612 21.07 3.24 -36.42
C ALA A 612 21.34 3.11 -34.91
N MET A 613 21.35 1.88 -34.39
CA MET A 613 21.76 1.58 -33.01
C MET A 613 23.29 1.37 -32.87
N LYS A 614 24.01 1.17 -33.97
CA LYS A 614 25.45 0.94 -33.95
C LYS A 614 26.16 2.13 -33.29
N ASP A 615 26.93 1.86 -32.25
CA ASP A 615 27.66 2.86 -31.46
C ASP A 615 26.76 3.96 -30.87
N ASN A 616 25.46 3.68 -30.71
CA ASN A 616 24.47 4.58 -30.13
C ASN A 616 24.18 4.20 -28.67
N TYR A 617 24.96 4.81 -27.78
CA TYR A 617 24.96 4.54 -26.36
C TYR A 617 23.57 4.65 -25.70
N ARG A 618 22.71 5.58 -26.13
CA ARG A 618 21.43 5.86 -25.46
C ARG A 618 20.25 4.98 -25.92
N GLY A 619 20.43 4.10 -26.90
CA GLY A 619 19.36 3.20 -27.38
C GLY A 619 18.19 3.88 -28.10
N ASN A 620 18.31 5.18 -28.41
CA ASN A 620 17.28 5.98 -29.05
C ASN A 620 17.61 6.22 -30.52
N ILE A 621 16.69 5.90 -31.42
CA ILE A 621 16.86 6.11 -32.86
C ILE A 621 16.10 7.36 -33.28
N LYS A 622 16.69 8.17 -34.14
CA LYS A 622 15.98 9.27 -34.80
C LYS A 622 15.28 8.73 -36.04
N VAL A 623 13.96 8.88 -36.11
CA VAL A 623 13.16 8.57 -37.30
C VAL A 623 12.81 9.85 -38.05
N THR A 624 13.21 9.95 -39.32
CA THR A 624 13.03 11.15 -40.15
C THR A 624 12.16 10.83 -41.36
N ALA A 625 11.17 11.67 -41.66
CA ALA A 625 10.35 11.53 -42.86
C ALA A 625 11.12 11.92 -44.13
N LYS A 626 11.23 10.99 -45.10
CA LYS A 626 11.86 11.25 -46.41
C LYS A 626 10.93 12.01 -47.37
N GLN A 627 9.63 11.90 -47.12
CA GLN A 627 8.55 12.51 -47.89
C GLN A 627 7.40 12.86 -46.96
N ASN A 628 6.45 13.69 -47.43
CA ASN A 628 5.22 13.91 -46.68
C ASN A 628 4.48 12.58 -46.52
N THR A 629 4.27 12.18 -45.27
CA THR A 629 3.66 10.91 -44.89
C THR A 629 2.76 11.14 -43.68
N VAL A 630 2.28 10.05 -43.08
CA VAL A 630 1.50 10.09 -41.85
C VAL A 630 2.06 9.12 -40.82
N THR A 631 1.87 9.46 -39.54
CA THR A 631 2.01 8.51 -38.45
C THR A 631 0.65 8.04 -37.97
N TYR A 632 0.64 6.83 -37.43
CA TYR A 632 -0.53 6.20 -36.85
C TYR A 632 -0.31 6.04 -35.35
N GLU A 633 -1.33 6.34 -34.56
CA GLU A 633 -1.33 5.94 -33.15
C GLU A 633 -1.82 4.50 -33.05
N ARG A 634 -1.01 3.62 -32.47
CA ARG A 634 -1.40 2.26 -32.13
C ARG A 634 -2.06 2.26 -30.75
N ASN A 635 -3.15 1.52 -30.58
CA ASN A 635 -3.77 1.34 -29.27
C ASN A 635 -3.24 0.07 -28.58
N SER A 636 -3.63 -0.15 -27.32
CA SER A 636 -3.23 -1.33 -26.51
C SER A 636 -3.78 -2.68 -27.01
N TYR A 637 -4.48 -2.70 -28.14
CA TYR A 637 -4.97 -3.90 -28.83
C TYR A 637 -4.20 -4.17 -30.14
N GLY A 638 -3.17 -3.35 -30.43
CA GLY A 638 -2.36 -3.43 -31.64
C GLY A 638 -3.07 -2.93 -32.90
N GLU A 639 -4.25 -2.32 -32.79
CA GLU A 639 -4.94 -1.70 -33.93
C GLU A 639 -4.39 -0.30 -34.19
N LEU A 640 -4.21 0.05 -35.47
CA LEU A 640 -3.92 1.43 -35.88
C LEU A 640 -5.16 2.31 -35.74
N SER A 641 -4.96 3.47 -35.17
CA SER A 641 -5.95 4.53 -35.11
C SER A 641 -6.34 4.98 -36.53
N THR A 642 -7.65 5.15 -36.75
CA THR A 642 -8.17 5.82 -37.94
C THR A 642 -7.79 7.30 -38.00
N LYS A 643 -7.44 7.89 -36.85
CA LYS A 643 -6.86 9.24 -36.79
C LYS A 643 -5.36 9.14 -37.07
N THR A 644 -4.95 9.75 -38.16
CA THR A 644 -3.55 9.91 -38.57
C THR A 644 -3.02 11.27 -38.13
N ARG A 645 -1.69 11.40 -38.03
CA ARG A 645 -1.03 12.69 -37.85
C ARG A 645 -0.11 12.96 -39.03
N PRO A 646 -0.14 14.17 -39.63
CA PRO A 646 0.81 14.53 -40.67
C PRO A 646 2.25 14.44 -40.16
N PHE A 647 3.13 13.85 -40.97
CA PHE A 647 4.56 13.78 -40.71
C PHE A 647 5.29 14.30 -41.95
N LYS A 648 5.73 15.56 -41.87
CA LYS A 648 6.24 16.30 -43.03
C LYS A 648 7.65 15.89 -43.36
N LYS A 649 8.04 15.99 -44.64
CA LYS A 649 9.43 15.75 -45.08
C LYS A 649 10.43 16.53 -44.22
N GLY A 650 11.48 15.86 -43.75
CA GLY A 650 12.52 16.42 -42.87
C GLY A 650 12.15 16.50 -41.39
N GLN A 651 10.87 16.30 -41.02
CA GLN A 651 10.46 16.22 -39.62
C GLN A 651 11.02 14.92 -39.01
N SER A 652 11.41 14.98 -37.74
CA SER A 652 11.99 13.84 -37.03
C SER A 652 11.44 13.66 -35.63
N TYR A 653 11.47 12.43 -35.14
CA TYR A 653 11.08 12.03 -33.79
C TYR A 653 12.03 10.97 -33.23
N ASN A 654 11.97 10.76 -31.92
CA ASN A 654 12.74 9.72 -31.24
C ASN A 654 11.94 8.42 -31.19
N LEU A 655 12.63 7.31 -31.41
CA LEU A 655 12.13 5.95 -31.37
C LEU A 655 13.00 5.15 -30.40
N THR A 656 12.47 4.82 -29.22
CA THR A 656 13.14 3.98 -28.23
C THR A 656 12.72 2.51 -28.42
N ASP A 657 13.57 1.55 -28.09
CA ASP A 657 13.22 0.11 -28.21
C ASP A 657 12.57 -0.25 -29.57
N ALA A 658 13.22 0.18 -30.64
CA ALA A 658 12.64 0.14 -31.98
C ALA A 658 12.48 -1.30 -32.50
N HIS A 659 11.31 -1.60 -33.06
CA HIS A 659 11.04 -2.87 -33.73
C HIS A 659 10.39 -2.67 -35.10
N VAL A 660 10.50 -3.71 -35.93
CA VAL A 660 9.79 -3.81 -37.21
C VAL A 660 8.52 -4.62 -37.01
N MET A 661 7.40 -4.08 -37.48
CA MET A 661 6.10 -4.75 -37.45
C MET A 661 5.52 -4.78 -38.86
N LYS A 662 4.90 -5.91 -39.22
CA LYS A 662 4.06 -6.01 -40.42
C LYS A 662 2.59 -5.96 -40.01
N LEU A 663 1.79 -5.11 -40.65
CA LEU A 663 0.36 -5.00 -40.39
C LEU A 663 -0.42 -4.78 -41.67
N ASN A 664 -1.36 -5.67 -41.98
CA ASN A 664 -2.20 -5.65 -43.17
C ASN A 664 -1.42 -5.49 -44.47
N GLY A 665 -0.28 -6.20 -44.58
CA GLY A 665 0.60 -6.17 -45.76
C GLY A 665 1.68 -5.09 -45.73
N GLU A 666 1.53 -4.07 -44.89
CA GLU A 666 2.47 -2.93 -44.80
C GLU A 666 3.48 -3.09 -43.67
N TRP A 667 4.62 -2.41 -43.80
CA TRP A 667 5.72 -2.45 -42.84
C TRP A 667 5.87 -1.16 -42.07
N TYR A 668 6.07 -1.29 -40.76
CA TYR A 668 6.15 -0.17 -39.86
C TYR A 668 7.33 -0.28 -38.90
N PHE A 669 7.89 0.88 -38.54
CA PHE A 669 8.71 1.02 -37.35
C PHE A 669 7.81 1.36 -36.16
N ILE A 670 8.03 0.68 -35.05
CA ILE A 670 7.27 0.83 -33.82
C ILE A 670 8.19 1.00 -32.62
N MET A 671 7.68 1.70 -31.60
CA MET A 671 8.25 1.77 -30.26
C MET A 671 7.61 0.69 -29.39
N ASP A 672 8.44 0.03 -28.58
CA ASP A 672 8.04 -1.04 -27.66
C ASP A 672 7.31 -2.21 -28.34
N TYR A 673 6.78 -3.13 -27.54
CA TYR A 673 6.05 -4.31 -28.02
C TYR A 673 4.77 -3.94 -28.82
N PRO A 674 4.39 -4.76 -29.83
CA PRO A 674 3.19 -4.55 -30.66
C PRO A 674 1.89 -4.32 -29.90
N THR A 675 1.79 -4.83 -28.67
CA THR A 675 0.62 -4.72 -27.79
C THR A 675 0.56 -3.42 -26.97
N TYR A 676 1.60 -2.59 -26.98
CA TYR A 676 1.61 -1.29 -26.27
C TYR A 676 1.09 -0.17 -27.15
N SER A 677 0.47 0.85 -26.57
CA SER A 677 0.10 2.05 -27.32
C SER A 677 1.35 2.85 -27.71
N GLY A 678 1.41 3.34 -28.95
CA GLY A 678 2.54 4.15 -29.38
C GLY A 678 2.42 4.65 -30.82
N THR A 679 3.20 5.68 -31.14
CA THR A 679 3.29 6.20 -32.50
C THR A 679 4.02 5.21 -33.41
N THR A 680 3.45 4.99 -34.59
CA THR A 680 3.90 4.02 -35.58
C THR A 680 4.21 4.73 -36.90
N TYR A 681 5.32 4.35 -37.54
CA TYR A 681 5.87 5.03 -38.73
C TYR A 681 5.92 4.08 -39.92
N LEU A 682 5.41 4.51 -41.08
CA LEU A 682 5.42 3.68 -42.29
C LEU A 682 6.85 3.55 -42.84
N ALA A 683 7.40 2.33 -42.80
CA ALA A 683 8.84 2.09 -42.88
C ALA A 683 9.47 2.52 -44.22
N ASN A 684 8.74 2.38 -45.34
CA ASN A 684 9.25 2.81 -46.65
C ASN A 684 9.32 4.34 -46.81
N THR A 685 8.58 5.11 -46.00
CA THR A 685 8.51 6.59 -46.08
C THR A 685 9.49 7.32 -45.18
N VAL A 686 10.22 6.59 -44.34
CA VAL A 686 11.14 7.18 -43.35
C VAL A 686 12.56 6.64 -43.49
N GLU A 687 13.49 7.28 -42.81
CA GLU A 687 14.86 6.81 -42.57
C GLU A 687 15.15 6.81 -41.06
N LEU A 688 16.12 5.99 -40.67
CA LEU A 688 16.58 5.86 -39.30
C LEU A 688 18.04 6.33 -39.23
N SER A 689 18.35 7.17 -38.27
CA SER A 689 19.72 7.59 -37.98
C SER A 689 20.00 7.50 -36.48
N LYS A 690 21.28 7.54 -36.13
CA LYS A 690 21.71 7.74 -34.74
C LYS A 690 21.10 9.04 -34.20
N GLN A 691 20.78 9.05 -32.91
CA GLN A 691 20.49 10.29 -32.18
C GLN A 691 21.83 10.89 -31.73
N ASP A 692 22.12 12.12 -32.15
CA ASP A 692 23.31 12.87 -31.74
C ASP A 692 23.30 13.23 -30.24
#